data_AF-A0A6P3QJR6-F1
#
_entry.id   AF-A0A6P3QJR6-F1
#
_cell.length_a   1.000
_cell.length_b   1.000
_cell.length_c   1.000
_cell.angle_alpha   90.00
_cell.angle_beta   90.00
_cell.angle_gamma   90.00
#
_symmetry.space_group_name_H-M   'P 1'
#
loop_
_entity.id
_entity.type
_entity.pdbx_description
1 polymer ?
#
loop_
_entity_poly.entity_id
_entity_poly.type
_entity_poly.pdbx_seq_one_letter_code
_entity_poly.pdbx_strand_id
1 'polypeptide(L)'
;MATRRLTDAFLLLRNNSIQNRQLLAEQVSSHTTSSPLHSRSIAAELDEIQYDVGRIKQKMKELASLHDQHLNRPTLDDSSEQEHAIEITTQEITQLFHRCQRAVQALPGRARRACSVQEERLLRNVVASLAQALQELSAGFRHAQSGYLRRVKNREERSQHFFDTSVPLMDDGEDIALYDRGFTDDQLLLVEQNTLMVEEREREIRQIVQSISDLNEIFRDLGAMIVEQGSVLDRIDYNVEQSCIKTEDGLKQLRKLWQAALSTLNPNPTDSCPLYLNCATVAALPPRVSRHNSPSAAHFVTRLVRTCLPPGTHRCIVMVCERSDAFASACALARAFPLFTHRAGASRRTDKTVTVEFFLVGQDNGPVEVSTLQCLASATEGVRLAARIVDTPCNEMNTDTFLEEIRSVGKELGITPTVIRDEELKTRGFGGLYGVGKAAVHPPALAVLSHTPDGATQTIAWVGKGIVYDTGGLSIKGKTTMPGMKRDCGGAAAILGAFRAAVKQGFRDNLHAVFCLAENSVGPNATRPDDIHLLYSGKTVEINNTDAEGRLVLADGVSYACKDLGADIILDMATLTGAQGIATGKYHAAVLTNSAEWEAACVKAGRKCGDLVHPLVYCPELHFSEFTSAVADMKNSVADRDNSPSSCAGLFIASHIGFDWPGVWVHLDIAAPVHAGERATGFGVALLLALFGRASEDPLLNLVSPLGCEEDAQEEDSERDSKRRRLV
;
A
#
# COMPACT_ATOMS: atom_id res chain seq x y z
N MET A 1 -17.68 -19.10 17.92
CA MET A 1 -17.22 -19.37 16.55
C MET A 1 -16.73 -18.07 15.94
N ALA A 2 -15.42 -17.82 15.98
CA ALA A 2 -14.82 -16.58 15.52
C ALA A 2 -14.43 -16.70 14.04
N THR A 3 -15.16 -16.02 13.17
CA THR A 3 -14.84 -15.87 11.74
C THR A 3 -13.59 -15.00 11.58
N ARG A 4 -12.42 -15.63 11.42
CA ARG A 4 -11.21 -14.94 10.94
C ARG A 4 -11.49 -14.44 9.52
N ARG A 5 -11.30 -13.14 9.28
CA ARG A 5 -11.52 -12.51 7.98
C ARG A 5 -10.48 -13.03 7.00
N LEU A 6 -10.93 -13.68 5.92
CA LEU A 6 -10.09 -14.21 4.84
C LEU A 6 -9.15 -13.15 4.21
N THR A 7 -9.50 -11.86 4.35
CA THR A 7 -8.68 -10.72 3.95
C THR A 7 -7.33 -10.69 4.66
N ASP A 8 -7.30 -11.07 5.95
CA ASP A 8 -6.06 -11.11 6.73
C ASP A 8 -5.17 -12.26 6.26
N ALA A 9 -5.75 -13.41 5.89
CA ALA A 9 -5.01 -14.53 5.32
C ALA A 9 -4.39 -14.18 3.95
N PHE A 10 -5.11 -13.41 3.13
CA PHE A 10 -4.61 -12.98 1.82
C PHE A 10 -3.50 -11.93 1.92
N LEU A 11 -3.64 -10.96 2.83
CA LEU A 11 -2.57 -9.99 3.15
C LEU A 11 -1.34 -10.68 3.73
N LEU A 12 -1.53 -11.70 4.56
CA LEU A 12 -0.45 -12.47 5.16
C LEU A 12 0.25 -13.36 4.13
N LEU A 13 -0.46 -13.90 3.14
CA LEU A 13 0.13 -14.60 1.98
C LEU A 13 0.91 -13.65 1.06
N ARG A 14 0.38 -12.45 0.80
CA ARG A 14 1.07 -11.41 0.01
C ARG A 14 2.33 -10.90 0.71
N ASN A 15 2.24 -10.59 2.00
CA ASN A 15 3.37 -10.07 2.75
C ASN A 15 4.46 -11.13 2.93
N ASN A 16 4.11 -12.42 3.06
CA ASN A 16 5.07 -13.51 3.04
C ASN A 16 5.76 -13.70 1.67
N SER A 17 5.06 -13.47 0.55
CA SER A 17 5.70 -13.56 -0.77
C SER A 17 6.68 -12.40 -1.03
N ILE A 18 6.38 -11.22 -0.49
CA ILE A 18 7.26 -10.04 -0.52
C ILE A 18 8.45 -10.24 0.43
N GLN A 19 8.24 -10.76 1.64
CA GLN A 19 9.30 -11.09 2.58
C GLN A 19 10.23 -12.19 2.06
N ASN A 20 9.73 -13.19 1.33
CA ASN A 20 10.58 -14.19 0.68
C ASN A 20 11.50 -13.59 -0.40
N ARG A 21 11.11 -12.49 -1.06
CA ARG A 21 12.00 -11.74 -1.97
C ARG A 21 13.03 -10.89 -1.23
N GLN A 22 12.69 -10.34 -0.06
CA GLN A 22 13.63 -9.58 0.78
C GLN A 22 14.61 -10.49 1.53
N LEU A 23 14.20 -11.67 1.97
CA LEU A 23 15.06 -12.68 2.60
C LEU A 23 16.19 -13.16 1.66
N LEU A 24 15.93 -13.22 0.35
CA LEU A 24 16.95 -13.51 -0.65
C LEU A 24 17.95 -12.35 -0.85
N ALA A 25 17.58 -11.11 -0.50
CA ALA A 25 18.44 -9.93 -0.59
C ALA A 25 19.20 -9.64 0.73
N GLU A 26 18.61 -9.98 1.88
CA GLU A 26 19.22 -9.76 3.20
C GLU A 26 20.21 -10.86 3.63
N GLN A 27 20.23 -12.02 2.94
CA GLN A 27 21.25 -13.06 3.17
C GLN A 27 22.68 -12.66 2.78
N VAL A 28 22.89 -11.46 2.21
CA VAL A 28 24.23 -10.91 1.93
C VAL A 28 24.69 -9.92 3.03
N SER A 29 23.83 -9.52 3.97
CA SER A 29 24.22 -8.50 4.94
C SER A 29 23.50 -8.65 6.28
N SER A 30 24.17 -9.26 7.26
CA SER A 30 24.21 -8.73 8.63
C SER A 30 24.99 -9.65 9.58
N HIS A 31 26.22 -9.22 9.89
CA HIS A 31 26.81 -9.44 11.22
C HIS A 31 26.27 -8.38 12.19
N THR A 32 26.00 -8.80 13.43
CA THR A 32 25.88 -7.97 14.66
C THR A 32 24.69 -6.98 14.70
N THR A 33 23.92 -6.73 15.78
CA THR A 33 24.20 -6.67 17.23
C THR A 33 22.87 -6.40 18.00
N SER A 34 22.93 -6.50 19.35
CA SER A 34 22.03 -5.95 20.39
C SER A 34 20.98 -6.92 20.96
N SER A 35 20.64 -6.96 22.26
CA SER A 35 21.16 -6.35 23.50
C SER A 35 20.55 -7.08 24.73
N PRO A 36 21.08 -6.89 25.95
CA PRO A 36 21.12 -7.92 27.00
C PRO A 36 20.42 -7.52 28.30
N LEU A 37 19.72 -8.44 28.99
CA LEU A 37 19.60 -8.45 30.48
C LEU A 37 18.77 -9.66 31.00
N HIS A 38 17.83 -10.22 30.25
CA HIS A 38 17.08 -11.44 30.64
C HIS A 38 17.54 -12.73 29.93
N SER A 39 18.12 -12.61 28.74
CA SER A 39 18.79 -13.70 28.04
C SER A 39 19.96 -14.31 28.82
N ARG A 40 20.55 -13.56 29.77
CA ARG A 40 21.65 -14.05 30.63
C ARG A 40 21.23 -15.20 31.57
N SER A 41 19.99 -15.23 32.06
CA SER A 41 19.57 -16.29 33.00
C SER A 41 19.37 -17.63 32.29
N ILE A 42 18.74 -17.61 31.11
CA ILE A 42 18.51 -18.83 30.31
C ILE A 42 19.81 -19.30 29.67
N ALA A 43 20.66 -18.38 29.20
CA ALA A 43 21.99 -18.73 28.67
C ALA A 43 22.87 -19.35 29.76
N ALA A 44 22.88 -18.81 30.98
CA ALA A 44 23.63 -19.39 32.10
C ALA A 44 23.14 -20.81 32.45
N GLU A 45 21.82 -21.04 32.45
CA GLU A 45 21.25 -22.38 32.69
C GLU A 45 21.58 -23.37 31.56
N LEU A 46 21.59 -22.91 30.30
CA LEU A 46 22.00 -23.73 29.17
C LEU A 46 23.49 -24.09 29.25
N ASP A 47 24.34 -23.15 29.63
CA ASP A 47 25.76 -23.37 29.86
C ASP A 47 25.98 -24.35 31.03
N GLU A 48 25.19 -24.26 32.11
CA GLU A 48 25.23 -25.22 33.23
C GLU A 48 24.82 -26.63 32.79
N ILE A 49 23.75 -26.78 32.00
CA ILE A 49 23.32 -28.09 31.49
C ILE A 49 24.38 -28.68 30.55
N GLN A 50 24.95 -27.87 29.65
CA GLN A 50 26.01 -28.32 28.77
C GLN A 50 27.28 -28.71 29.54
N TYR A 51 27.62 -27.98 30.60
CA TYR A 51 28.71 -28.31 31.49
C TYR A 51 28.49 -29.65 32.21
N ASP A 52 27.30 -29.87 32.77
CA ASP A 52 26.95 -31.13 33.44
C ASP A 52 26.93 -32.31 32.44
N VAL A 53 26.45 -32.10 31.20
CA VAL A 53 26.53 -33.10 30.11
C VAL A 53 27.99 -33.43 29.76
N GLY A 54 28.88 -32.44 29.72
CA GLY A 54 30.32 -32.64 29.52
C GLY A 54 30.97 -33.43 30.66
N ARG A 55 30.58 -33.11 31.91
CA ARG A 55 31.05 -33.79 33.12
C ARG A 55 30.58 -35.25 33.17
N ILE A 56 29.34 -35.53 32.77
CA ILE A 56 28.84 -36.92 32.62
C ILE A 56 29.73 -37.69 31.65
N LYS A 57 30.02 -37.14 30.45
CA LYS A 57 30.91 -37.80 29.48
C LYS A 57 32.29 -38.11 30.04
N GLN A 58 32.87 -37.19 30.82
CA GLN A 58 34.16 -37.40 31.46
C GLN A 58 34.10 -38.49 32.53
N LYS A 59 33.13 -38.41 33.44
CA LYS A 59 32.94 -39.40 34.51
C LYS A 59 32.63 -40.79 33.98
N MET A 60 31.90 -40.90 32.86
CA MET A 60 31.68 -42.17 32.18
C MET A 60 32.98 -42.81 31.65
N LYS A 61 33.95 -42.00 31.19
CA LYS A 61 35.27 -42.50 30.79
C LYS A 61 36.11 -42.93 32.00
N GLU A 62 36.07 -42.17 33.09
CA GLU A 62 36.71 -42.53 34.35
C GLU A 62 36.16 -43.86 34.89
N LEU A 63 34.83 -44.02 34.89
CA LEU A 63 34.16 -45.26 35.27
C LEU A 63 34.55 -46.44 34.37
N ALA A 64 34.65 -46.24 33.05
CA ALA A 64 35.08 -47.30 32.14
C ALA A 64 36.52 -47.76 32.45
N SER A 65 37.42 -46.83 32.78
CA SER A 65 38.79 -47.15 33.20
C SER A 65 38.80 -47.91 34.54
N LEU A 66 37.96 -47.53 35.50
CA LEU A 66 37.84 -48.23 36.78
C LEU A 66 37.26 -49.64 36.60
N HIS A 67 36.25 -49.80 35.74
CA HIS A 67 35.69 -51.11 35.37
C HIS A 67 36.76 -52.03 34.76
N ASP A 68 37.57 -51.53 33.84
CA ASP A 68 38.64 -52.32 33.22
C ASP A 68 39.78 -52.65 34.20
N GLN A 69 40.14 -51.74 35.12
CA GLN A 69 41.11 -52.00 36.18
C GLN A 69 40.61 -53.07 37.16
N HIS A 70 39.34 -52.99 37.56
CA HIS A 70 38.71 -53.94 38.47
C HIS A 70 38.57 -55.35 37.85
N LEU A 71 38.21 -55.43 36.57
CA LEU A 71 38.06 -56.70 35.86
C LEU A 71 39.39 -57.44 35.64
N ASN A 72 40.53 -56.75 35.62
CA ASN A 72 41.87 -57.32 35.33
C ASN A 72 42.71 -57.62 36.58
N ARG A 73 42.11 -57.60 37.78
CA ARG A 73 42.80 -57.80 39.06
C ARG A 73 43.18 -59.29 39.34
N PRO A 74 44.38 -59.60 39.89
CA PRO A 74 44.73 -60.94 40.40
C PRO A 74 43.90 -61.35 41.63
N THR A 75 43.66 -62.65 41.80
CA THR A 75 42.63 -63.25 42.69
C THR A 75 42.88 -63.19 44.21
N LEU A 76 43.95 -62.56 44.71
CA LEU A 76 44.36 -62.65 46.13
C LEU A 76 44.70 -61.30 46.77
N ASP A 77 44.12 -60.21 46.28
CA ASP A 77 44.32 -58.87 46.83
C ASP A 77 42.94 -58.29 47.20
N ASP A 78 42.66 -58.14 48.50
CA ASP A 78 41.39 -57.68 49.08
C ASP A 78 41.54 -56.22 49.58
N SER A 79 41.64 -55.27 48.66
CA SER A 79 41.45 -53.86 48.99
C SER A 79 40.13 -53.34 48.44
N SER A 80 39.26 -52.88 49.35
CA SER A 80 37.90 -52.35 49.08
C SER A 80 37.87 -50.94 48.48
N GLU A 81 39.04 -50.32 48.26
CA GLU A 81 39.15 -48.93 47.81
C GLU A 81 38.68 -48.73 46.36
N GLN A 82 38.90 -49.71 45.47
CA GLN A 82 38.53 -49.61 44.05
C GLN A 82 37.04 -49.86 43.81
N GLU A 83 36.46 -50.79 44.56
CA GLU A 83 35.02 -51.08 44.55
C GLU A 83 34.22 -49.87 45.05
N HIS A 84 34.67 -49.27 46.17
CA HIS A 84 34.07 -48.06 46.69
C HIS A 84 34.21 -46.86 45.73
N ALA A 85 35.32 -46.76 44.99
CA ALA A 85 35.50 -45.73 43.96
C ALA A 85 34.54 -45.90 42.75
N ILE A 86 34.23 -47.14 42.36
CA ILE A 86 33.24 -47.45 41.31
C ILE A 86 31.83 -47.10 41.80
N GLU A 87 31.50 -47.41 43.04
CA GLU A 87 30.21 -47.09 43.66
C GLU A 87 29.99 -45.56 43.70
N ILE A 88 30.95 -44.80 44.23
CA ILE A 88 30.90 -43.34 44.30
C ILE A 88 30.74 -42.75 42.90
N THR A 89 31.54 -43.20 41.92
CA THR A 89 31.48 -42.66 40.56
C THR A 89 30.15 -42.99 39.86
N THR A 90 29.58 -44.16 40.12
CA THR A 90 28.26 -44.58 39.58
C THR A 90 27.12 -43.75 40.18
N GLN A 91 27.17 -43.50 41.49
CA GLN A 91 26.21 -42.63 42.18
C GLN A 91 26.32 -41.17 41.69
N GLU A 92 27.53 -40.64 41.52
CA GLU A 92 27.77 -39.30 40.97
C GLU A 92 27.18 -39.15 39.57
N ILE A 93 27.41 -40.11 38.67
CA ILE A 93 26.87 -40.08 37.31
C ILE A 93 25.33 -40.11 37.34
N THR A 94 24.74 -40.97 38.18
CA THR A 94 23.27 -41.07 38.32
C THR A 94 22.67 -39.76 38.85
N GLN A 95 23.32 -39.12 39.82
CA GLN A 95 22.91 -37.81 40.33
C GLN A 95 23.01 -36.70 39.27
N LEU A 96 24.07 -36.69 38.45
CA LEU A 96 24.23 -35.75 37.35
C LEU A 96 23.14 -35.93 36.28
N PHE A 97 22.77 -37.17 35.94
CA PHE A 97 21.65 -37.44 35.03
C PHE A 97 20.32 -36.91 35.56
N HIS A 98 20.00 -37.14 36.84
CA HIS A 98 18.78 -36.60 37.46
C HIS A 98 18.78 -35.06 37.56
N ARG A 99 19.95 -34.44 37.76
CA ARG A 99 20.09 -32.98 37.77
C ARG A 99 19.83 -32.41 36.38
N CYS A 100 20.44 -32.99 35.35
CA CYS A 100 20.22 -32.59 33.95
C CYS A 100 18.75 -32.79 33.54
N GLN A 101 18.15 -33.92 33.88
CA GLN A 101 16.74 -34.22 33.60
C GLN A 101 15.81 -33.16 34.23
N ARG A 102 15.99 -32.87 35.53
CA ARG A 102 15.17 -31.86 36.22
C ARG A 102 15.35 -30.46 35.62
N ALA A 103 16.58 -30.10 35.26
CA ALA A 103 16.85 -28.82 34.61
C ALA A 103 16.15 -28.72 33.24
N VAL A 104 16.28 -29.74 32.40
CA VAL A 104 15.63 -29.81 31.07
C VAL A 104 14.10 -29.78 31.17
N GLN A 105 13.51 -30.46 32.17
CA GLN A 105 12.06 -30.45 32.41
C GLN A 105 11.55 -29.10 32.96
N ALA A 106 12.37 -28.36 33.71
CA ALA A 106 11.99 -27.07 34.29
C ALA A 106 12.03 -25.90 33.28
N LEU A 107 12.86 -26.01 32.22
CA LEU A 107 13.07 -24.97 31.20
C LEU A 107 11.75 -24.51 30.52
N PRO A 108 10.86 -25.40 30.03
CA PRO A 108 9.61 -24.97 29.38
C PRO A 108 8.62 -24.27 30.32
N GLY A 109 8.53 -24.73 31.57
CA GLY A 109 7.58 -24.19 32.57
C GLY A 109 7.96 -22.79 33.06
N ARG A 110 9.26 -22.49 33.12
CA ARG A 110 9.78 -21.17 33.52
C ARG A 110 9.86 -20.17 32.36
N ALA A 111 10.12 -20.64 31.14
CA ALA A 111 10.16 -19.79 29.94
C ALA A 111 8.79 -19.21 29.53
N ARG A 112 7.67 -19.90 29.85
CA ARG A 112 6.31 -19.43 29.58
C ARG A 112 5.95 -18.08 30.23
N ARG A 113 6.73 -17.61 31.21
CA ARG A 113 6.48 -16.33 31.90
C ARG A 113 7.29 -15.15 31.34
N ALA A 114 8.27 -15.37 30.45
CA ALA A 114 9.30 -14.37 30.16
C ALA A 114 9.69 -14.16 28.68
N CYS A 115 9.17 -14.93 27.71
CA CYS A 115 9.67 -14.92 26.33
C CYS A 115 8.66 -14.50 25.25
N SER A 116 9.19 -13.96 24.15
CA SER A 116 8.46 -13.75 22.89
C SER A 116 8.15 -15.07 22.17
N VAL A 117 7.20 -15.05 21.24
CA VAL A 117 6.74 -16.25 20.50
C VAL A 117 7.87 -16.92 19.68
N GLN A 118 8.87 -16.17 19.21
CA GLN A 118 10.03 -16.71 18.50
C GLN A 118 11.04 -17.36 19.45
N GLU A 119 11.31 -16.74 20.60
CA GLU A 119 12.20 -17.32 21.62
C GLU A 119 11.62 -18.60 22.22
N GLU A 120 10.30 -18.69 22.40
CA GLU A 120 9.62 -19.90 22.86
C GLU A 120 9.79 -21.08 21.88
N ARG A 121 9.86 -20.80 20.57
CA ARG A 121 10.12 -21.83 19.55
C ARG A 121 11.57 -22.30 19.56
N LEU A 122 12.53 -21.38 19.64
CA LEU A 122 13.95 -21.71 19.75
C LEU A 122 14.22 -22.54 21.01
N LEU A 123 13.62 -22.16 22.14
CA LEU A 123 13.80 -22.86 23.42
C LEU A 123 13.24 -24.29 23.39
N ARG A 124 12.12 -24.53 22.69
CA ARG A 124 11.59 -25.88 22.46
C ARG A 124 12.56 -26.77 21.68
N ASN A 125 13.17 -26.23 20.62
CA ASN A 125 14.14 -26.98 19.80
C ASN A 125 15.42 -27.30 20.61
N VAL A 126 15.89 -26.37 21.42
CA VAL A 126 17.05 -26.57 22.30
C VAL A 126 16.77 -27.65 23.35
N VAL A 127 15.58 -27.63 23.98
CA VAL A 127 15.15 -28.66 24.94
C VAL A 127 15.11 -30.05 24.29
N ALA A 128 14.63 -30.16 23.05
CA ALA A 128 14.60 -31.43 22.32
C ALA A 128 16.02 -31.96 22.03
N SER A 129 16.93 -31.09 21.57
CA SER A 129 18.33 -31.47 21.32
C SER A 129 19.07 -31.90 22.59
N LEU A 130 18.87 -31.20 23.71
CA LEU A 130 19.45 -31.57 25.00
C LEU A 130 18.87 -32.89 25.53
N ALA A 131 17.57 -33.11 25.37
CA ALA A 131 16.91 -34.36 25.74
C ALA A 131 17.46 -35.55 24.94
N GLN A 132 17.68 -35.38 23.63
CA GLN A 132 18.28 -36.40 22.77
C GLN A 132 19.73 -36.70 23.18
N ALA A 133 20.54 -35.68 23.43
CA ALA A 133 21.93 -35.86 23.88
C ALA A 133 22.00 -36.61 25.23
N LEU A 134 21.11 -36.29 26.18
CA LEU A 134 21.00 -37.01 27.46
C LEU A 134 20.53 -38.45 27.26
N GLN A 135 19.61 -38.69 26.33
CA GLN A 135 19.10 -40.03 26.02
C GLN A 135 20.21 -40.93 25.43
N GLU A 136 21.02 -40.39 24.51
CA GLU A 136 22.18 -41.10 23.94
C GLU A 136 23.23 -41.42 25.02
N LEU A 137 23.51 -40.47 25.91
CA LEU A 137 24.44 -40.70 27.03
C LEU A 137 23.92 -41.72 28.04
N SER A 138 22.64 -41.66 28.39
CA SER A 138 21.99 -42.65 29.26
C SER A 138 22.00 -44.05 28.64
N ALA A 139 21.77 -44.15 27.33
CA ALA A 139 21.89 -45.42 26.61
C ALA A 139 23.33 -45.97 26.65
N GLY A 140 24.32 -45.10 26.40
CA GLY A 140 25.74 -45.47 26.50
C GLY A 140 26.13 -45.94 27.90
N PHE A 141 25.66 -45.25 28.95
CA PHE A 141 25.94 -45.60 30.34
C PHE A 141 25.31 -46.93 30.74
N ARG A 142 24.02 -47.15 30.43
CA ARG A 142 23.34 -48.44 30.66
C ARG A 142 24.04 -49.59 29.96
N HIS A 143 24.50 -49.36 28.72
CA HIS A 143 25.23 -50.39 27.97
C HIS A 143 26.59 -50.71 28.62
N ALA A 144 27.33 -49.69 29.07
CA ALA A 144 28.59 -49.87 29.79
C ALA A 144 28.40 -50.61 31.13
N GLN A 145 27.39 -50.23 31.92
CA GLN A 145 27.04 -50.87 33.19
C GLN A 145 26.54 -52.31 33.01
N SER A 146 25.67 -52.56 32.03
CA SER A 146 25.20 -53.92 31.71
C SER A 146 26.35 -54.82 31.22
N GLY A 147 27.26 -54.26 30.42
CA GLY A 147 28.46 -54.95 29.95
C GLY A 147 29.46 -55.24 31.06
N TYR A 148 29.54 -54.39 32.08
CA TYR A 148 30.33 -54.62 33.29
C TYR A 148 29.69 -55.69 34.17
N LEU A 149 28.39 -55.57 34.49
CA LEU A 149 27.64 -56.53 35.29
C LEU A 149 27.71 -57.96 34.72
N ARG A 150 27.57 -58.10 33.40
CA ARG A 150 27.69 -59.41 32.73
C ARG A 150 29.08 -60.02 32.89
N ARG A 151 30.13 -59.20 32.86
CA ARG A 151 31.52 -59.64 33.02
C ARG A 151 31.86 -59.98 34.48
N VAL A 152 31.32 -59.25 35.44
CA VAL A 152 31.42 -59.57 36.88
C VAL A 152 30.71 -60.89 37.18
N LYS A 153 29.47 -61.07 36.72
CA LYS A 153 28.72 -62.31 36.92
C LYS A 153 29.42 -63.54 36.29
N ASN A 154 29.95 -63.40 35.08
CA ASN A 154 30.74 -64.44 34.44
C ASN A 154 32.04 -64.79 35.20
N ARG A 155 32.61 -63.85 35.98
CA ARG A 155 33.76 -64.09 36.84
C ARG A 155 33.34 -64.86 38.09
N GLU A 156 32.21 -64.51 38.71
CA GLU A 156 31.65 -65.23 39.87
C GLU A 156 31.25 -66.66 39.54
N GLU A 157 30.58 -66.89 38.41
CA GLU A 157 30.19 -68.25 37.96
C GLU A 157 31.43 -69.15 37.75
N ARG A 158 32.56 -68.58 37.30
CA ARG A 158 33.84 -69.31 37.19
C ARG A 158 34.48 -69.57 38.55
N SER A 159 34.37 -68.64 39.50
CA SER A 159 34.86 -68.83 40.87
C SER A 159 34.04 -69.89 41.62
N GLN A 160 32.70 -69.88 41.49
CA GLN A 160 31.82 -70.90 42.07
C GLN A 160 32.15 -72.31 41.55
N HIS A 161 32.38 -72.46 40.23
CA HIS A 161 32.79 -73.75 39.67
C HIS A 161 34.13 -74.28 40.20
N PHE A 162 35.05 -73.41 40.63
CA PHE A 162 36.32 -73.84 41.21
C PHE A 162 36.16 -74.42 42.63
N PHE A 163 35.11 -74.04 43.37
CA PHE A 163 34.85 -74.51 44.73
C PHE A 163 33.81 -75.65 44.81
N ASP A 164 32.85 -75.71 43.87
CA ASP A 164 31.81 -76.77 43.82
C ASP A 164 32.34 -78.16 43.38
N THR A 165 33.56 -78.26 42.86
CA THR A 165 34.11 -79.53 42.31
C THR A 165 34.67 -80.49 43.39
N SER A 166 34.37 -80.29 44.68
CA SER A 166 34.94 -81.11 45.77
C SER A 166 34.01 -82.17 46.39
N VAL A 167 32.79 -82.41 45.87
CA VAL A 167 31.98 -83.57 46.32
C VAL A 167 31.15 -84.18 45.17
N PRO A 168 31.52 -85.36 44.62
CA PRO A 168 30.66 -86.11 43.70
C PRO A 168 29.61 -86.92 44.46
N LEU A 169 28.33 -86.67 44.16
CA LEU A 169 27.19 -87.52 44.50
C LEU A 169 27.10 -88.68 43.48
N MET A 170 27.04 -89.92 43.98
CA MET A 170 26.50 -91.05 43.22
C MET A 170 25.19 -91.50 43.86
N ASP A 171 24.18 -91.63 43.00
CA ASP A 171 22.81 -92.04 43.26
C ASP A 171 22.67 -93.56 43.06
N ASP A 172 22.03 -94.25 44.01
CA ASP A 172 21.10 -95.35 43.75
C ASP A 172 20.53 -95.90 45.09
N GLY A 173 19.20 -95.78 45.26
CA GLY A 173 18.34 -96.83 45.85
C GLY A 173 18.19 -96.99 47.38
N GLU A 174 17.01 -96.60 47.87
CA GLU A 174 16.22 -97.11 49.02
C GLU A 174 16.73 -97.05 50.49
N ASP A 175 15.85 -96.45 51.30
CA ASP A 175 15.56 -96.57 52.74
C ASP A 175 16.50 -96.10 53.88
N ILE A 176 15.91 -95.17 54.66
CA ILE A 176 15.92 -95.00 56.13
C ILE A 176 17.18 -94.44 56.83
N ALA A 177 17.02 -93.18 57.26
CA ALA A 177 17.47 -92.55 58.51
C ALA A 177 18.74 -93.07 59.24
N LEU A 178 19.77 -92.22 59.35
CA LEU A 178 20.37 -91.78 60.63
C LEU A 178 21.52 -90.76 60.40
N TYR A 179 21.33 -89.55 60.95
CA TYR A 179 22.27 -88.63 61.61
C TYR A 179 23.73 -88.41 61.11
N ASP A 180 23.98 -87.14 60.74
CA ASP A 180 24.82 -86.20 61.49
C ASP A 180 26.34 -86.48 61.60
N ARG A 181 27.09 -85.77 60.76
CA ARG A 181 28.46 -85.32 61.06
C ARG A 181 28.57 -83.83 60.71
N GLY A 182 28.55 -82.99 61.74
CA GLY A 182 28.80 -81.56 61.64
C GLY A 182 30.18 -81.24 61.04
N PHE A 183 30.22 -80.10 60.35
CA PHE A 183 31.43 -79.47 59.83
C PHE A 183 32.45 -79.21 60.96
N THR A 184 33.75 -79.35 60.67
CA THR A 184 34.81 -78.92 61.60
C THR A 184 34.79 -77.40 61.77
N ASP A 185 35.11 -76.86 62.97
CA ASP A 185 35.06 -75.41 63.27
C ASP A 185 35.80 -74.54 62.23
N ASP A 186 36.93 -75.01 61.67
CA ASP A 186 37.67 -74.29 60.61
C ASP A 186 36.92 -74.25 59.26
N GLN A 187 36.08 -75.24 58.96
CA GLN A 187 35.23 -75.25 57.76
C GLN A 187 34.00 -74.35 57.93
N LEU A 188 33.48 -74.26 59.15
CA LEU A 188 32.37 -73.37 59.50
C LEU A 188 32.79 -71.90 59.40
N LEU A 189 34.00 -71.56 59.87
CA LEU A 189 34.55 -70.20 59.77
C LEU A 189 34.77 -69.77 58.30
N LEU A 190 35.24 -70.70 57.45
CA LEU A 190 35.47 -70.43 56.03
C LEU A 190 34.15 -70.25 55.26
N VAL A 191 33.12 -71.03 55.59
CA VAL A 191 31.79 -70.88 55.01
C VAL A 191 31.15 -69.57 55.46
N GLU A 192 31.29 -69.20 56.73
CA GLU A 192 30.76 -67.95 57.29
C GLU A 192 31.42 -66.71 56.64
N GLN A 193 32.74 -66.74 56.45
CA GLN A 193 33.48 -65.66 55.78
C GLN A 193 33.14 -65.57 54.28
N ASN A 194 32.92 -66.71 53.61
CA ASN A 194 32.47 -66.74 52.21
C ASN A 194 31.01 -66.26 52.06
N THR A 195 30.11 -66.60 52.99
CA THR A 195 28.73 -66.12 52.96
C THR A 195 28.65 -64.61 53.11
N LEU A 196 29.50 -64.00 53.96
CA LEU A 196 29.57 -62.55 54.11
C LEU A 196 30.06 -61.85 52.83
N MET A 197 31.08 -62.40 52.17
CA MET A 197 31.56 -61.84 50.89
C MET A 197 30.56 -61.98 49.74
N VAL A 198 29.78 -63.07 49.71
CA VAL A 198 28.72 -63.26 48.72
C VAL A 198 27.56 -62.28 48.99
N GLU A 199 27.18 -62.06 50.25
CA GLU A 199 26.15 -61.08 50.60
C GLU A 199 26.55 -59.64 50.27
N GLU A 200 27.81 -59.28 50.43
CA GLU A 200 28.33 -57.94 50.08
C GLU A 200 28.31 -57.72 48.55
N ARG A 201 28.78 -58.68 47.76
CA ARG A 201 28.74 -58.64 46.29
C ARG A 201 27.31 -58.70 45.72
N GLU A 202 26.41 -59.46 46.32
CA GLU A 202 25.00 -59.45 45.94
C GLU A 202 24.35 -58.08 46.16
N ARG A 203 24.71 -57.38 47.25
CA ARG A 203 24.22 -56.04 47.54
C ARG A 203 24.66 -55.04 46.48
N GLU A 204 25.90 -55.14 46.00
CA GLU A 204 26.45 -54.31 44.92
C GLU A 204 25.76 -54.54 43.58
N ILE A 205 25.55 -55.82 43.21
CA ILE A 205 24.82 -56.18 42.00
C ILE A 205 23.41 -55.59 42.04
N ARG A 206 22.72 -55.67 43.20
CA ARG A 206 21.40 -55.06 43.38
C ARG A 206 21.45 -53.54 43.22
N GLN A 207 22.48 -52.85 43.71
CA GLN A 207 22.63 -51.40 43.52
C GLN A 207 22.88 -51.00 42.05
N ILE A 208 23.71 -51.74 41.31
CA ILE A 208 23.93 -51.48 39.88
C ILE A 208 22.63 -51.69 39.09
N VAL A 209 21.88 -52.75 39.42
CA VAL A 209 20.56 -53.02 38.84
C VAL A 209 19.58 -51.88 39.15
N GLN A 210 19.60 -51.35 40.36
CA GLN A 210 18.77 -50.20 40.74
C GLN A 210 19.14 -48.94 39.94
N SER A 211 20.43 -48.61 39.79
CA SER A 211 20.89 -47.47 38.96
C SER A 211 20.44 -47.60 37.49
N ILE A 212 20.50 -48.81 36.92
CA ILE A 212 20.01 -49.09 35.56
C ILE A 212 18.49 -48.90 35.48
N SER A 213 17.75 -49.32 36.52
CA SER A 213 16.29 -49.14 36.59
C SER A 213 15.90 -47.67 36.71
N ASP A 214 16.56 -46.90 37.57
CA ASP A 214 16.30 -45.47 37.75
C ASP A 214 16.55 -44.71 36.44
N LEU A 215 17.63 -45.04 35.70
CA LEU A 215 17.92 -44.47 34.39
C LEU A 215 16.93 -44.87 33.30
N ASN A 216 16.28 -46.03 33.41
CA ASN A 216 15.21 -46.44 32.48
C ASN A 216 13.96 -45.56 32.63
N GLU A 217 13.66 -45.08 33.84
CA GLU A 217 12.58 -44.11 34.06
C GLU A 217 12.92 -42.76 33.40
N ILE A 218 14.15 -42.26 33.62
CA ILE A 218 14.65 -41.04 32.95
C ILE A 218 14.52 -41.16 31.43
N PHE A 219 14.88 -42.32 30.86
CA PHE A 219 14.79 -42.58 29.42
C PHE A 219 13.34 -42.55 28.90
N ARG A 220 12.38 -43.13 29.64
CA ARG A 220 10.96 -43.10 29.24
C ARG A 220 10.41 -41.68 29.26
N ASP A 221 10.73 -40.90 30.28
CA ASP A 221 10.25 -39.53 30.42
C ASP A 221 10.81 -38.62 29.31
N LEU A 222 12.11 -38.71 29.02
CA LEU A 222 12.73 -37.96 27.93
C LEU A 222 12.21 -38.42 26.56
N GLY A 223 11.99 -39.72 26.37
CA GLY A 223 11.45 -40.29 25.14
C GLY A 223 10.02 -39.83 24.84
N ALA A 224 9.16 -39.73 25.86
CA ALA A 224 7.80 -39.20 25.72
C ALA A 224 7.81 -37.75 25.22
N MET A 225 8.71 -36.91 25.74
CA MET A 225 8.85 -35.51 25.35
C MET A 225 9.31 -35.34 23.89
N ILE A 226 10.20 -36.23 23.41
CA ILE A 226 10.69 -36.21 22.02
C ILE A 226 9.61 -36.67 21.04
N VAL A 227 8.86 -37.72 21.37
CA VAL A 227 7.75 -38.24 20.53
C VAL A 227 6.61 -37.22 20.42
N GLU A 228 6.28 -36.54 21.52
CA GLU A 228 5.25 -35.51 21.51
C GLU A 228 5.62 -34.35 20.55
N GLN A 229 6.88 -33.92 20.52
CA GLN A 229 7.33 -32.88 19.58
C GLN A 229 7.49 -33.36 18.13
N GLY A 230 7.95 -34.59 17.89
CA GLY A 230 8.02 -35.19 16.56
C GLY A 230 6.64 -35.22 15.88
N SER A 231 5.61 -35.60 16.63
CA SER A 231 4.22 -35.60 16.14
C SER A 231 3.68 -34.20 15.80
N VAL A 232 4.19 -33.15 16.46
CA VAL A 232 3.83 -31.76 16.19
C VAL A 232 4.53 -31.27 14.92
N LEU A 233 5.79 -31.64 14.70
CA LEU A 233 6.56 -31.32 13.50
C LEU A 233 5.98 -32.00 12.26
N ASP A 234 5.67 -33.30 12.32
CA ASP A 234 5.05 -34.04 11.21
C ASP A 234 3.70 -33.45 10.81
N ARG A 235 2.93 -32.94 11.79
CA ARG A 235 1.66 -32.24 11.53
C ARG A 235 1.88 -30.87 10.88
N ILE A 236 2.96 -30.17 11.21
CA ILE A 236 3.29 -28.89 10.57
C ILE A 236 3.70 -29.15 9.12
N ASP A 237 4.57 -30.12 8.86
CA ASP A 237 5.04 -30.46 7.52
C ASP A 237 3.88 -30.93 6.63
N TYR A 238 3.02 -31.82 7.16
CA TYR A 238 1.80 -32.23 6.47
C TYR A 238 0.87 -31.03 6.19
N ASN A 239 0.67 -30.12 7.15
CA ASN A 239 -0.17 -28.94 6.93
C ASN A 239 0.43 -27.95 5.92
N VAL A 240 1.76 -27.80 5.91
CA VAL A 240 2.49 -26.95 4.95
C VAL A 240 2.39 -27.55 3.55
N GLU A 241 2.62 -28.84 3.41
CA GLU A 241 2.50 -29.57 2.13
C GLU A 241 1.06 -29.54 1.61
N GLN A 242 0.08 -29.81 2.46
CA GLN A 242 -1.34 -29.68 2.11
C GLN A 242 -1.74 -28.26 1.74
N SER A 243 -1.15 -27.24 2.39
CA SER A 243 -1.39 -25.84 2.04
C SER A 243 -0.76 -25.49 0.69
N CYS A 244 0.42 -26.02 0.39
CA CYS A 244 1.07 -25.86 -0.91
C CYS A 244 0.22 -26.48 -2.03
N ILE A 245 -0.19 -27.75 -1.87
CA ILE A 245 -1.04 -28.46 -2.84
C ILE A 245 -2.37 -27.73 -3.06
N LYS A 246 -3.05 -27.31 -1.98
CA LYS A 246 -4.29 -26.54 -2.08
C LYS A 246 -4.10 -25.18 -2.77
N THR A 247 -2.96 -24.54 -2.57
CA THR A 247 -2.63 -23.27 -3.24
C THR A 247 -2.38 -23.47 -4.73
N GLU A 248 -1.67 -24.53 -5.12
CA GLU A 248 -1.46 -24.89 -6.53
C GLU A 248 -2.77 -25.24 -7.23
N ASP A 249 -3.62 -26.06 -6.61
CA ASP A 249 -4.92 -26.42 -7.18
C ASP A 249 -5.87 -25.23 -7.24
N GLY A 250 -5.85 -24.36 -6.22
CA GLY A 250 -6.54 -23.07 -6.25
C GLY A 250 -6.09 -22.21 -7.44
N LEU A 251 -4.79 -22.17 -7.73
CA LEU A 251 -4.24 -21.42 -8.86
C LEU A 251 -4.67 -22.01 -10.21
N LYS A 252 -4.74 -23.34 -10.34
CA LYS A 252 -5.29 -24.00 -11.55
C LYS A 252 -6.76 -23.65 -11.77
N GLN A 253 -7.57 -23.68 -10.70
CA GLN A 253 -8.99 -23.31 -10.78
C GLN A 253 -9.16 -21.83 -11.14
N LEU A 254 -8.37 -20.94 -10.54
CA LEU A 254 -8.39 -19.52 -10.83
C LEU A 254 -8.01 -19.21 -12.29
N ARG A 255 -7.03 -19.92 -12.85
CA ARG A 255 -6.69 -19.83 -14.29
C ARG A 255 -7.85 -20.24 -15.19
N LYS A 256 -8.55 -21.33 -14.87
CA LYS A 256 -9.74 -21.77 -15.62
C LYS A 256 -10.86 -20.74 -15.55
N LEU A 257 -11.14 -20.22 -14.35
CA LEU A 257 -12.13 -19.16 -14.13
C LEU A 257 -11.78 -17.89 -14.91
N TRP A 258 -10.50 -17.48 -14.90
CA TRP A 258 -10.01 -16.34 -15.67
C TRP A 258 -10.23 -16.52 -17.17
N GLN A 259 -9.88 -17.68 -17.73
CA GLN A 259 -10.11 -17.99 -19.15
C GLN A 259 -11.60 -17.99 -19.50
N ALA A 260 -12.44 -18.57 -18.65
CA ALA A 260 -13.89 -18.55 -18.83
C ALA A 260 -14.44 -17.11 -18.81
N ALA A 261 -14.05 -16.29 -17.83
CA ALA A 261 -14.45 -14.90 -17.73
C ALA A 261 -14.02 -14.09 -18.96
N LEU A 262 -12.80 -14.29 -19.44
CA LEU A 262 -12.33 -13.65 -20.68
C LEU A 262 -13.16 -14.07 -21.89
N SER A 263 -13.56 -15.34 -22.00
CA SER A 263 -14.38 -15.81 -23.12
C SER A 263 -15.78 -15.19 -23.14
N THR A 264 -16.32 -14.85 -21.96
CA THR A 264 -17.66 -14.25 -21.84
C THR A 264 -17.69 -12.74 -22.08
N LEU A 265 -16.57 -12.04 -21.84
CA LEU A 265 -16.52 -10.59 -21.98
C LEU A 265 -16.69 -10.17 -23.45
N ASN A 266 -17.71 -9.34 -23.70
CA ASN A 266 -18.00 -8.77 -25.01
C ASN A 266 -18.25 -7.25 -24.90
N PRO A 267 -17.19 -6.43 -24.77
CA PRO A 267 -17.31 -5.00 -24.52
C PRO A 267 -17.94 -4.26 -25.72
N ASN A 268 -19.18 -3.80 -25.54
CA ASN A 268 -19.84 -2.87 -26.46
C ASN A 268 -20.86 -1.96 -25.72
N PRO A 269 -20.44 -0.82 -25.10
CA PRO A 269 -19.08 -0.28 -25.08
C PRO A 269 -18.18 -0.88 -23.99
N THR A 270 -18.74 -1.35 -22.87
CA THR A 270 -17.98 -1.94 -21.75
C THR A 270 -18.69 -3.19 -21.28
N ASP A 271 -17.94 -4.12 -20.69
CA ASP A 271 -18.51 -5.32 -20.07
C ASP A 271 -17.73 -5.68 -18.80
N SER A 272 -18.37 -6.37 -17.86
CA SER A 272 -17.70 -6.84 -16.64
C SER A 272 -18.19 -8.20 -16.19
N CYS A 273 -17.26 -8.99 -15.66
CA CYS A 273 -17.53 -10.33 -15.15
C CYS A 273 -17.05 -10.40 -13.69
N PRO A 274 -17.97 -10.56 -12.72
CA PRO A 274 -17.57 -10.75 -11.33
C PRO A 274 -16.85 -12.08 -11.17
N LEU A 275 -15.75 -12.05 -10.43
CA LEU A 275 -14.95 -13.20 -10.04
C LEU A 275 -15.20 -13.50 -8.56
N TYR A 276 -15.30 -14.79 -8.22
CA TYR A 276 -15.35 -15.32 -6.85
C TYR A 276 -16.21 -14.51 -5.86
N LEU A 277 -17.51 -14.83 -5.77
CA LEU A 277 -18.45 -14.23 -4.78
C LEU A 277 -18.46 -12.68 -4.76
N ASN A 278 -18.20 -12.04 -5.91
CA ASN A 278 -18.06 -10.58 -6.08
C ASN A 278 -16.92 -9.95 -5.26
N CYS A 279 -15.93 -10.74 -4.81
CA CYS A 279 -14.73 -10.21 -4.17
C CYS A 279 -13.73 -9.62 -5.17
N ALA A 280 -13.78 -10.08 -6.42
CA ALA A 280 -13.02 -9.54 -7.54
C ALA A 280 -13.94 -9.35 -8.74
N THR A 281 -13.54 -8.53 -9.71
CA THR A 281 -14.28 -8.33 -10.95
C THR A 281 -13.26 -8.00 -12.03
N VAL A 282 -13.41 -8.60 -13.20
CA VAL A 282 -12.66 -8.23 -14.39
C VAL A 282 -13.58 -7.42 -15.28
N ALA A 283 -13.13 -6.25 -15.73
CA ALA A 283 -13.87 -5.42 -16.65
C ALA A 283 -13.09 -5.21 -17.94
N ALA A 284 -13.81 -5.10 -19.06
CA ALA A 284 -13.24 -4.82 -20.37
C ALA A 284 -13.65 -3.43 -20.87
N LEU A 285 -12.66 -2.69 -21.36
CA LEU A 285 -12.84 -1.39 -21.99
C LEU A 285 -13.18 -1.56 -23.48
N PRO A 286 -13.79 -0.53 -24.12
CA PRO A 286 -14.09 -0.59 -25.54
C PRO A 286 -12.82 -0.76 -26.37
N PRO A 287 -12.82 -1.68 -27.35
CA PRO A 287 -11.67 -1.91 -28.23
C PRO A 287 -11.51 -0.81 -29.28
N ARG A 288 -12.59 -0.08 -29.60
CA ARG A 288 -12.62 1.00 -30.58
C ARG A 288 -13.19 2.26 -29.96
N VAL A 289 -12.56 3.39 -30.26
CA VAL A 289 -13.03 4.73 -29.86
C VAL A 289 -13.07 5.64 -31.08
N SER A 290 -13.94 6.64 -31.08
CA SER A 290 -14.03 7.61 -32.18
C SER A 290 -12.82 8.56 -32.19
N ARG A 291 -12.58 9.22 -33.33
CA ARG A 291 -11.44 10.15 -33.53
C ARG A 291 -11.35 11.29 -32.50
N HIS A 292 -12.49 11.75 -31.97
CA HIS A 292 -12.55 12.83 -30.97
C HIS A 292 -12.51 12.31 -29.52
N ASN A 293 -12.42 11.01 -29.31
CA ASN A 293 -12.31 10.42 -27.98
C ASN A 293 -10.84 10.09 -27.67
N SER A 294 -10.55 9.90 -26.38
CA SER A 294 -9.23 9.46 -25.93
C SER A 294 -9.03 7.99 -26.29
N PRO A 295 -7.88 7.62 -26.88
CA PRO A 295 -7.50 6.23 -27.08
C PRO A 295 -7.64 5.43 -25.80
N SER A 296 -7.26 5.96 -24.64
CA SER A 296 -7.33 5.33 -23.31
C SER A 296 -8.73 4.89 -22.85
N ALA A 297 -9.80 5.39 -23.49
CA ALA A 297 -11.18 5.18 -23.03
C ALA A 297 -11.43 5.59 -21.56
N ALA A 298 -10.68 6.58 -21.06
CA ALA A 298 -10.69 7.07 -19.68
C ALA A 298 -12.09 7.22 -19.03
N HIS A 299 -13.06 7.81 -19.73
CA HIS A 299 -14.41 7.98 -19.17
C HIS A 299 -15.10 6.66 -18.80
N PHE A 300 -14.82 5.58 -19.54
CA PHE A 300 -15.35 4.25 -19.25
C PHE A 300 -14.68 3.63 -18.03
N VAL A 301 -13.38 3.91 -17.79
CA VAL A 301 -12.67 3.49 -16.58
C VAL A 301 -13.36 4.02 -15.33
N THR A 302 -13.63 5.34 -15.27
CA THR A 302 -14.33 5.95 -14.13
C THR A 302 -15.70 5.31 -13.89
N ARG A 303 -16.46 5.04 -14.97
CA ARG A 303 -17.79 4.41 -14.88
C ARG A 303 -17.70 2.99 -14.35
N LEU A 304 -16.82 2.16 -14.93
CA LEU A 304 -16.63 0.76 -14.53
C LEU A 304 -16.21 0.66 -13.08
N VAL A 305 -15.25 1.47 -12.64
CA VAL A 305 -14.73 1.47 -11.27
C VAL A 305 -15.84 1.86 -10.28
N ARG A 306 -16.70 2.83 -10.62
CA ARG A 306 -17.84 3.20 -9.76
C ARG A 306 -18.89 2.09 -9.65
N THR A 307 -19.09 1.29 -10.70
CA THR A 307 -20.11 0.23 -10.74
C THR A 307 -19.61 -1.11 -10.19
N CYS A 308 -18.35 -1.47 -10.47
CA CYS A 308 -17.83 -2.81 -10.22
C CYS A 308 -17.09 -2.95 -8.90
N LEU A 309 -16.70 -1.86 -8.22
CA LEU A 309 -15.90 -1.98 -7.01
C LEU A 309 -16.69 -2.59 -5.84
N PRO A 310 -16.18 -3.68 -5.23
CA PRO A 310 -16.82 -4.24 -4.05
C PRO A 310 -16.78 -3.29 -2.84
N PRO A 311 -17.70 -3.46 -1.88
CA PRO A 311 -17.65 -2.76 -0.60
C PRO A 311 -16.40 -3.20 0.19
N GLY A 312 -15.72 -2.26 0.86
CA GLY A 312 -14.51 -2.54 1.63
C GLY A 312 -13.68 -1.30 1.95
N THR A 313 -12.74 -1.44 2.88
CA THR A 313 -11.77 -0.40 3.30
C THR A 313 -10.53 -0.39 2.42
N HIS A 314 -9.96 -1.56 2.14
CA HIS A 314 -8.83 -1.73 1.23
C HIS A 314 -9.33 -2.21 -0.13
N ARG A 315 -8.92 -1.50 -1.19
CA ARG A 315 -9.31 -1.78 -2.57
C ARG A 315 -8.04 -1.84 -3.41
N CYS A 316 -7.91 -2.87 -4.23
CA CYS A 316 -6.84 -2.99 -5.21
C CYS A 316 -7.45 -2.93 -6.61
N ILE A 317 -6.86 -2.14 -7.50
CA ILE A 317 -7.24 -2.03 -8.90
C ILE A 317 -6.00 -2.31 -9.73
N VAL A 318 -6.11 -3.26 -10.66
CA VAL A 318 -5.01 -3.61 -11.57
C VAL A 318 -5.37 -3.08 -12.96
N MET A 319 -4.78 -1.96 -13.36
CA MET A 319 -5.01 -1.35 -14.66
C MET A 319 -4.06 -1.96 -15.70
N VAL A 320 -4.60 -2.64 -16.71
CA VAL A 320 -3.80 -3.19 -17.82
C VAL A 320 -3.85 -2.24 -19.00
N CYS A 321 -2.76 -1.52 -19.27
CA CYS A 321 -2.71 -0.51 -20.33
C CYS A 321 -1.31 -0.34 -20.94
N GLU A 322 -1.24 0.35 -22.08
CA GLU A 322 0.03 0.83 -22.62
C GLU A 322 0.56 2.00 -21.76
N ARG A 323 1.86 2.26 -21.83
CA ARG A 323 2.50 3.36 -21.09
C ARG A 323 1.89 4.73 -21.44
N SER A 324 1.53 4.95 -22.70
CA SER A 324 0.90 6.19 -23.15
C SER A 324 -0.48 6.45 -22.52
N ASP A 325 -1.18 5.40 -22.10
CA ASP A 325 -2.55 5.49 -21.55
C ASP A 325 -2.54 5.59 -20.01
N ALA A 326 -1.39 5.39 -19.36
CA ALA A 326 -1.28 5.33 -17.90
C ALA A 326 -1.72 6.63 -17.23
N PHE A 327 -1.32 7.79 -17.77
CA PHE A 327 -1.69 9.11 -17.24
C PHE A 327 -3.21 9.32 -17.26
N ALA A 328 -3.85 9.14 -18.41
CA ALA A 328 -5.30 9.27 -18.54
C ALA A 328 -6.06 8.28 -17.65
N SER A 329 -5.57 7.05 -17.54
CA SER A 329 -6.18 6.01 -16.72
C SER A 329 -6.07 6.32 -15.22
N ALA A 330 -4.93 6.83 -14.77
CA ALA A 330 -4.73 7.26 -13.39
C ALA A 330 -5.69 8.40 -13.01
N CYS A 331 -5.76 9.44 -13.86
CA CYS A 331 -6.71 10.53 -13.67
C CYS A 331 -8.15 10.00 -13.63
N ALA A 332 -8.55 9.13 -14.55
CA ALA A 332 -9.88 8.53 -14.58
C ALA A 332 -10.22 7.73 -13.31
N LEU A 333 -9.26 6.99 -12.77
CA LEU A 333 -9.40 6.26 -11.52
C LEU A 333 -9.61 7.22 -10.35
N ALA A 334 -8.86 8.33 -10.29
CA ALA A 334 -9.01 9.35 -9.25
C ALA A 334 -10.44 9.91 -9.18
N ARG A 335 -11.04 10.18 -10.35
CA ARG A 335 -12.43 10.67 -10.48
C ARG A 335 -13.47 9.70 -9.91
N ALA A 336 -13.15 8.41 -9.79
CA ALA A 336 -14.06 7.42 -9.22
C ALA A 336 -14.19 7.52 -7.68
N PHE A 337 -13.29 8.26 -7.01
CA PHE A 337 -13.20 8.33 -5.55
C PHE A 337 -13.40 9.76 -5.02
N PRO A 338 -14.65 10.27 -4.99
CA PRO A 338 -14.96 11.62 -4.50
C PRO A 338 -14.63 11.76 -3.00
N LEU A 339 -14.11 12.93 -2.64
CA LEU A 339 -13.73 13.27 -1.26
C LEU A 339 -14.92 13.81 -0.45
N PHE A 340 -15.74 14.67 -1.05
CA PHE A 340 -16.80 15.39 -0.34
C PHE A 340 -18.05 14.51 -0.07
N THR A 341 -18.48 14.43 1.19
CA THR A 341 -19.77 13.82 1.58
C THR A 341 -20.24 14.24 2.98
N HIS A 342 -21.52 14.62 3.10
CA HIS A 342 -22.22 14.82 4.38
C HIS A 342 -23.27 13.75 4.69
N ARG A 343 -23.16 12.54 4.12
CA ARG A 343 -24.12 11.47 4.43
C ARG A 343 -23.89 11.00 5.87
N ALA A 344 -24.93 10.95 6.72
CA ALA A 344 -24.81 10.60 8.15
C ALA A 344 -24.08 9.27 8.43
N GLY A 345 -24.17 8.29 7.52
CA GLY A 345 -23.42 7.02 7.62
C GLY A 345 -21.94 7.09 7.21
N ALA A 346 -21.47 8.22 6.70
CA ALA A 346 -20.07 8.43 6.29
C ALA A 346 -19.16 8.90 7.45
N SER A 347 -19.74 9.41 8.55
CA SER A 347 -19.03 9.86 9.77
C SER A 347 -18.32 8.71 10.51
N ARG A 348 -18.65 7.45 10.22
CA ARG A 348 -17.98 6.24 10.77
C ARG A 348 -16.90 5.65 9.85
N ARG A 349 -16.30 6.43 8.95
CA ARG A 349 -15.34 5.90 7.98
C ARG A 349 -13.97 5.67 8.61
N THR A 350 -13.60 4.40 8.69
CA THR A 350 -12.22 3.95 8.62
C THR A 350 -11.58 4.44 7.32
N ASP A 351 -10.28 4.79 7.37
CA ASP A 351 -9.53 5.21 6.19
C ASP A 351 -9.67 4.18 5.07
N LYS A 352 -10.07 4.66 3.88
CA LYS A 352 -10.18 3.84 2.68
C LYS A 352 -8.90 3.98 1.88
N THR A 353 -8.13 2.91 1.81
CA THR A 353 -6.93 2.85 0.97
C THR A 353 -7.30 2.23 -0.37
N VAL A 354 -7.02 2.96 -1.45
CA VAL A 354 -7.10 2.43 -2.81
C VAL A 354 -5.67 2.30 -3.32
N THR A 355 -5.27 1.07 -3.63
CA THR A 355 -4.01 0.76 -4.29
C THR A 355 -4.29 0.55 -5.77
N VAL A 356 -3.57 1.27 -6.62
CA VAL A 356 -3.63 1.11 -8.08
C VAL A 356 -2.30 0.52 -8.53
N GLU A 357 -2.37 -0.61 -9.22
CA GLU A 357 -1.22 -1.26 -9.84
C GLU A 357 -1.35 -1.14 -11.36
N PHE A 358 -0.33 -0.59 -12.02
CA PHE A 358 -0.28 -0.51 -13.47
C PHE A 358 0.49 -1.71 -14.03
N PHE A 359 -0.20 -2.53 -14.82
CA PHE A 359 0.42 -3.61 -15.58
C PHE A 359 0.62 -3.14 -17.02
N LEU A 360 1.83 -2.68 -17.33
CA LEU A 360 2.16 -2.12 -18.64
C LEU A 360 2.34 -3.23 -19.69
N VAL A 361 1.69 -3.05 -20.83
CA VAL A 361 1.80 -3.93 -22.00
C VAL A 361 2.29 -3.16 -23.22
N GLY A 362 2.97 -3.83 -24.15
CA GLY A 362 3.53 -3.20 -25.36
C GLY A 362 5.05 -3.20 -25.39
N GLN A 363 5.64 -2.33 -26.23
CA GLN A 363 7.09 -2.24 -26.42
C GLN A 363 7.83 -1.67 -25.18
N ASP A 364 7.13 -0.90 -24.34
CA ASP A 364 7.67 -0.29 -23.11
C ASP A 364 7.02 -0.86 -21.83
N ASN A 365 7.16 -2.17 -21.62
CA ASN A 365 6.59 -2.89 -20.47
C ASN A 365 7.52 -2.97 -19.24
N GLY A 366 8.62 -2.20 -19.22
CA GLY A 366 9.52 -2.10 -18.06
C GLY A 366 8.86 -1.46 -16.84
N PRO A 367 9.45 -1.63 -15.63
CA PRO A 367 8.93 -1.05 -14.41
C PRO A 367 8.80 0.48 -14.52
N VAL A 368 7.75 1.01 -13.91
CA VAL A 368 7.51 2.47 -13.85
C VAL A 368 8.46 3.09 -12.83
N GLU A 369 9.12 4.17 -13.21
CA GLU A 369 10.02 4.90 -12.31
C GLU A 369 9.25 5.54 -11.14
N VAL A 370 9.94 5.73 -10.01
CA VAL A 370 9.35 6.32 -8.80
C VAL A 370 8.87 7.76 -9.06
N SER A 371 9.63 8.52 -9.87
CA SER A 371 9.28 9.87 -10.34
C SER A 371 7.93 9.87 -11.07
N THR A 372 7.73 8.96 -12.01
CA THR A 372 6.47 8.80 -12.74
C THR A 372 5.30 8.47 -11.79
N LEU A 373 5.50 7.61 -10.80
CA LEU A 373 4.47 7.31 -9.80
C LEU A 373 4.12 8.54 -8.93
N GLN A 374 5.12 9.37 -8.58
CA GLN A 374 4.92 10.63 -7.86
C GLN A 374 4.15 11.65 -8.71
N CYS A 375 4.45 11.74 -10.02
CA CYS A 375 3.71 12.55 -10.97
C CYS A 375 2.24 12.12 -11.07
N LEU A 376 1.98 10.82 -11.25
CA LEU A 376 0.62 10.27 -11.25
C LEU A 376 -0.11 10.59 -9.93
N ALA A 377 0.54 10.38 -8.78
CA ALA A 377 -0.04 10.69 -7.48
C ALA A 377 -0.41 12.18 -7.37
N SER A 378 0.52 13.08 -7.72
CA SER A 378 0.31 14.53 -7.71
C SER A 378 -0.86 14.96 -8.61
N ALA A 379 -0.94 14.41 -9.82
CA ALA A 379 -2.04 14.65 -10.75
C ALA A 379 -3.39 14.15 -10.20
N THR A 380 -3.43 12.93 -9.64
CA THR A 380 -4.66 12.36 -9.06
C THR A 380 -5.14 13.14 -7.82
N GLU A 381 -4.21 13.64 -7.00
CA GLU A 381 -4.53 14.52 -5.87
C GLU A 381 -5.10 15.85 -6.36
N GLY A 382 -4.52 16.46 -7.39
CA GLY A 382 -5.04 17.67 -8.02
C GLY A 382 -6.46 17.49 -8.56
N VAL A 383 -6.72 16.38 -9.28
CA VAL A 383 -8.06 16.03 -9.79
C VAL A 383 -9.07 15.90 -8.64
N ARG A 384 -8.70 15.22 -7.55
CA ARG A 384 -9.58 15.03 -6.40
C ARG A 384 -9.77 16.30 -5.58
N LEU A 385 -8.76 17.17 -5.51
CA LEU A 385 -8.84 18.50 -4.91
C LEU A 385 -9.86 19.36 -5.66
N ALA A 386 -9.71 19.49 -6.97
CA ALA A 386 -10.64 20.23 -7.81
C ALA A 386 -12.07 19.69 -7.67
N ALA A 387 -12.25 18.36 -7.76
CA ALA A 387 -13.56 17.74 -7.59
C ALA A 387 -14.15 17.97 -6.18
N ARG A 388 -13.33 17.99 -5.12
CA ARG A 388 -13.79 18.26 -3.75
C ARG A 388 -14.32 19.68 -3.62
N ILE A 389 -13.58 20.67 -4.12
CA ILE A 389 -13.98 22.08 -4.07
C ILE A 389 -15.33 22.26 -4.77
N VAL A 390 -15.47 21.74 -5.99
CA VAL A 390 -16.70 21.82 -6.80
C VAL A 390 -17.89 21.05 -6.20
N ASP A 391 -17.65 19.94 -5.49
CA ASP A 391 -18.70 19.20 -4.81
C ASP A 391 -19.14 19.84 -3.48
N THR A 392 -18.29 20.65 -2.85
CA THR A 392 -18.60 21.33 -1.57
C THR A 392 -19.68 22.40 -1.81
N PRO A 393 -20.78 22.45 -1.02
CA PRO A 393 -21.82 23.45 -1.19
C PRO A 393 -21.34 24.85 -0.77
N CYS A 394 -21.93 25.90 -1.34
CA CYS A 394 -21.48 27.28 -1.15
C CYS A 394 -21.54 27.80 0.29
N ASN A 395 -22.40 27.23 1.14
CA ASN A 395 -22.43 27.56 2.57
C ASN A 395 -21.17 27.10 3.32
N GLU A 396 -20.37 26.20 2.73
CA GLU A 396 -19.06 25.76 3.23
C GLU A 396 -17.91 26.24 2.33
N MET A 397 -18.14 26.28 1.02
CA MET A 397 -17.18 26.77 0.01
C MET A 397 -17.63 28.13 -0.53
N ASN A 398 -17.42 29.19 0.25
CA ASN A 398 -17.61 30.58 -0.14
C ASN A 398 -16.26 31.21 -0.57
N THR A 399 -16.22 32.50 -0.88
CA THR A 399 -14.97 33.15 -1.32
C THR A 399 -13.87 33.11 -0.27
N ASP A 400 -14.20 33.17 1.03
CA ASP A 400 -13.23 33.13 2.12
C ASP A 400 -12.61 31.75 2.28
N THR A 401 -13.42 30.70 2.28
CA THR A 401 -12.91 29.33 2.37
C THR A 401 -12.19 28.90 1.09
N PHE A 402 -12.58 29.41 -0.08
CA PHE A 402 -11.78 29.21 -1.30
C PHE A 402 -10.40 29.89 -1.19
N LEU A 403 -10.31 31.11 -0.64
CA LEU A 403 -9.02 31.74 -0.36
C LEU A 403 -8.16 30.92 0.62
N GLU A 404 -8.77 30.25 1.60
CA GLU A 404 -8.07 29.32 2.48
C GLU A 404 -7.51 28.10 1.73
N GLU A 405 -8.25 27.54 0.76
CA GLU A 405 -7.74 26.47 -0.12
C GLU A 405 -6.53 26.94 -0.92
N ILE A 406 -6.59 28.16 -1.49
CA ILE A 406 -5.46 28.76 -2.21
C ILE A 406 -4.25 28.95 -1.29
N ARG A 407 -4.46 29.45 -0.06
CA ARG A 407 -3.38 29.59 0.95
C ARG A 407 -2.81 28.25 1.38
N SER A 408 -3.65 27.22 1.49
CA SER A 408 -3.21 25.86 1.85
C SER A 408 -2.28 25.28 0.79
N VAL A 409 -2.67 25.39 -0.49
CA VAL A 409 -1.81 25.01 -1.61
C VAL A 409 -0.55 25.88 -1.68
N GLY A 410 -0.68 27.19 -1.50
CA GLY A 410 0.46 28.10 -1.45
C GLY A 410 1.47 27.68 -0.37
N LYS A 411 1.00 27.38 0.85
CA LYS A 411 1.86 26.90 1.96
C LYS A 411 2.56 25.59 1.63
N GLU A 412 1.86 24.65 0.97
CA GLU A 412 2.45 23.38 0.53
C GLU A 412 3.57 23.58 -0.50
N LEU A 413 3.46 24.61 -1.34
CA LEU A 413 4.44 24.94 -2.39
C LEU A 413 5.49 25.96 -1.93
N GLY A 414 5.36 26.55 -0.73
CA GLY A 414 6.21 27.66 -0.29
C GLY A 414 5.91 29.00 -0.97
N ILE A 415 4.71 29.18 -1.53
CA ILE A 415 4.27 30.38 -2.25
C ILE A 415 3.27 31.16 -1.39
N THR A 416 3.54 32.44 -1.15
CA THR A 416 2.57 33.35 -0.50
C THR A 416 1.64 33.94 -1.55
N PRO A 417 0.31 33.73 -1.47
CA PRO A 417 -0.61 34.30 -2.44
C PRO A 417 -0.72 35.82 -2.32
N THR A 418 -0.74 36.53 -3.45
CA THR A 418 -1.21 37.92 -3.50
C THR A 418 -2.73 37.93 -3.50
N VAL A 419 -3.35 38.76 -2.67
CA VAL A 419 -4.82 38.84 -2.57
C VAL A 419 -5.26 40.31 -2.63
N ILE A 420 -6.16 40.62 -3.55
CA ILE A 420 -6.82 41.92 -3.71
C ILE A 420 -8.31 41.69 -3.43
N ARG A 421 -8.86 42.31 -2.39
CA ARG A 421 -10.20 41.93 -1.87
C ARG A 421 -11.09 43.14 -1.65
N ASP A 422 -12.39 42.95 -1.90
CA ASP A 422 -13.45 43.91 -1.57
C ASP A 422 -13.22 45.33 -2.10
N GLU A 423 -13.25 46.38 -1.27
CA GLU A 423 -13.05 47.77 -1.68
C GLU A 423 -11.67 48.04 -2.33
N GLU A 424 -10.66 47.19 -2.09
CA GLU A 424 -9.38 47.29 -2.80
C GLU A 424 -9.56 47.01 -4.29
N LEU A 425 -10.40 46.03 -4.66
CA LEU A 425 -10.71 45.73 -6.06
C LEU A 425 -11.32 46.95 -6.75
N LYS A 426 -12.31 47.57 -6.12
CA LYS A 426 -12.96 48.79 -6.62
C LYS A 426 -11.96 49.94 -6.77
N THR A 427 -11.13 50.17 -5.75
CA THR A 427 -10.13 51.26 -5.75
C THR A 427 -9.08 51.06 -6.84
N ARG A 428 -8.69 49.81 -7.11
CA ARG A 428 -7.71 49.44 -8.14
C ARG A 428 -8.31 49.27 -9.54
N GLY A 429 -9.63 49.48 -9.71
CA GLY A 429 -10.29 49.46 -11.01
C GLY A 429 -10.73 48.08 -11.51
N PHE A 430 -10.83 47.08 -10.64
CA PHE A 430 -11.40 45.76 -10.96
C PHE A 430 -12.93 45.80 -10.95
N GLY A 431 -13.51 46.65 -11.80
CA GLY A 431 -14.95 46.93 -11.77
C GLY A 431 -15.82 45.76 -12.20
N GLY A 432 -15.31 44.82 -13.00
CA GLY A 432 -16.02 43.59 -13.35
C GLY A 432 -16.12 42.65 -12.16
N LEU A 433 -14.99 42.30 -11.54
CA LEU A 433 -14.94 41.39 -10.40
C LEU A 433 -15.63 41.97 -9.16
N TYR A 434 -15.35 43.23 -8.82
CA TYR A 434 -16.03 43.91 -7.72
C TYR A 434 -17.53 44.05 -8.00
N GLY A 435 -17.91 44.44 -9.23
CA GLY A 435 -19.29 44.60 -9.64
C GLY A 435 -20.12 43.32 -9.49
N VAL A 436 -19.56 42.18 -9.85
CA VAL A 436 -20.23 40.88 -9.70
C VAL A 436 -20.41 40.49 -8.23
N GLY A 437 -19.36 40.64 -7.41
CA GLY A 437 -19.37 40.12 -6.04
C GLY A 437 -19.88 41.05 -4.93
N LYS A 438 -20.06 42.36 -5.19
CA LYS A 438 -20.39 43.38 -4.16
C LYS A 438 -21.71 43.16 -3.40
N ALA A 439 -22.59 42.26 -3.87
CA ALA A 439 -23.86 41.96 -3.21
C ALA A 439 -23.78 40.76 -2.24
N ALA A 440 -22.69 39.99 -2.30
CA ALA A 440 -22.50 38.81 -1.48
C ALA A 440 -22.13 39.16 -0.04
N VAL A 441 -22.41 38.24 0.89
CA VAL A 441 -21.99 38.36 2.29
C VAL A 441 -20.46 38.19 2.41
N HIS A 442 -19.92 37.24 1.66
CA HIS A 442 -18.47 37.03 1.55
C HIS A 442 -17.95 37.81 0.34
N PRO A 443 -17.06 38.79 0.53
CA PRO A 443 -16.70 39.74 -0.52
C PRO A 443 -15.87 39.08 -1.64
N PRO A 444 -15.85 39.70 -2.83
CA PRO A 444 -15.04 39.21 -3.96
C PRO A 444 -13.54 39.40 -3.71
N ALA A 445 -12.73 38.57 -4.35
CA ALA A 445 -11.28 38.63 -4.29
C ALA A 445 -10.63 38.18 -5.60
N LEU A 446 -9.59 38.90 -6.01
CA LEU A 446 -8.59 38.37 -6.94
C LEU A 446 -7.46 37.77 -6.10
N ALA A 447 -7.11 36.52 -6.34
CA ALA A 447 -5.96 35.87 -5.71
C ALA A 447 -4.98 35.37 -6.76
N VAL A 448 -3.68 35.43 -6.47
CA VAL A 448 -2.62 35.04 -7.40
C VAL A 448 -1.59 34.18 -6.69
N LEU A 449 -1.30 33.01 -7.23
CA LEU A 449 -0.12 32.21 -6.88
C LEU A 449 0.90 32.36 -8.01
N SER A 450 2.16 32.63 -7.67
CA SER A 450 3.24 32.85 -8.64
C SER A 450 4.40 31.92 -8.36
N HIS A 451 4.75 31.10 -9.36
CA HIS A 451 5.97 30.29 -9.41
C HIS A 451 6.91 30.93 -10.42
N THR A 452 8.08 31.38 -9.97
CA THR A 452 9.05 32.11 -10.81
C THR A 452 10.45 31.50 -10.63
N PRO A 453 10.74 30.38 -11.31
CA PRO A 453 12.02 29.70 -11.18
C PRO A 453 13.12 30.48 -11.90
N ASP A 454 14.37 30.33 -11.44
CA ASP A 454 15.52 30.91 -12.12
C ASP A 454 15.67 30.30 -13.53
N GLY A 455 15.92 31.14 -14.53
CA GLY A 455 16.09 30.69 -15.91
C GLY A 455 14.80 30.49 -16.70
N ALA A 456 13.64 30.88 -16.16
CA ALA A 456 12.39 30.94 -16.90
C ALA A 456 12.54 31.79 -18.19
N THR A 457 12.03 31.28 -19.30
CA THR A 457 12.12 31.92 -20.64
C THR A 457 10.80 32.49 -21.11
N GLN A 458 9.70 32.02 -20.53
CA GLN A 458 8.34 32.46 -20.84
C GLN A 458 7.56 32.73 -19.55
N THR A 459 6.51 33.53 -19.68
CA THR A 459 5.55 33.79 -18.61
C THR A 459 4.16 33.31 -18.99
N ILE A 460 3.64 32.37 -18.21
CA ILE A 460 2.37 31.70 -18.45
C ILE A 460 1.40 32.08 -17.32
N ALA A 461 0.18 32.50 -17.68
CA ALA A 461 -0.89 32.76 -16.73
C ALA A 461 -2.09 31.86 -16.98
N TRP A 462 -2.54 31.17 -15.92
CA TRP A 462 -3.78 30.43 -15.88
C TRP A 462 -4.83 31.21 -15.09
N VAL A 463 -5.91 31.64 -15.74
CA VAL A 463 -6.95 32.49 -15.16
C VAL A 463 -8.25 31.70 -14.97
N GLY A 464 -8.72 31.58 -13.73
CA GLY A 464 -9.86 30.74 -13.39
C GLY A 464 -11.10 31.52 -12.97
N LYS A 465 -12.25 31.16 -13.55
CA LYS A 465 -13.56 31.59 -13.05
C LYS A 465 -13.81 30.92 -11.69
N GLY A 466 -13.93 31.73 -10.64
CA GLY A 466 -14.15 31.30 -9.27
C GLY A 466 -15.47 31.77 -8.69
N ILE A 467 -16.57 31.63 -9.46
CA ILE A 467 -17.90 31.98 -8.95
C ILE A 467 -18.38 30.88 -8.00
N VAL A 468 -18.29 31.11 -6.69
CA VAL A 468 -18.55 30.08 -5.66
C VAL A 468 -20.03 29.67 -5.60
N TYR A 469 -20.92 30.58 -6.01
CA TYR A 469 -22.31 30.29 -6.30
C TYR A 469 -22.87 31.33 -7.27
N ASP A 470 -23.66 30.85 -8.23
CA ASP A 470 -24.28 31.70 -9.24
C ASP A 470 -25.81 31.66 -9.13
N THR A 471 -26.39 32.71 -8.55
CA THR A 471 -27.86 32.90 -8.53
C THR A 471 -28.40 33.48 -9.83
N GLY A 472 -27.50 33.98 -10.69
CA GLY A 472 -27.77 34.85 -11.85
C GLY A 472 -27.87 36.34 -11.53
N GLY A 473 -27.75 36.72 -10.26
CA GLY A 473 -27.94 38.11 -9.83
C GLY A 473 -29.38 38.56 -10.06
N LEU A 474 -29.60 39.82 -10.44
CA LEU A 474 -30.94 40.34 -10.71
C LEU A 474 -31.61 39.69 -11.93
N SER A 475 -30.83 39.20 -12.89
CA SER A 475 -31.24 38.25 -13.93
C SER A 475 -31.36 36.82 -13.36
N ILE A 476 -32.17 36.67 -12.31
CA ILE A 476 -32.21 35.48 -11.46
C ILE A 476 -32.49 34.19 -12.24
N LYS A 477 -31.70 33.14 -11.98
CA LYS A 477 -31.91 31.82 -12.53
C LYS A 477 -33.23 31.22 -12.05
N GLY A 478 -33.89 30.47 -12.95
CA GLY A 478 -35.10 29.72 -12.62
C GLY A 478 -34.85 28.58 -11.62
N LYS A 479 -35.94 28.08 -11.02
CA LYS A 479 -35.92 27.01 -10.01
C LYS A 479 -35.11 25.77 -10.41
N THR A 480 -35.09 25.41 -11.68
CA THR A 480 -34.43 24.20 -12.20
C THR A 480 -33.03 24.43 -12.74
N THR A 481 -32.64 25.67 -13.02
CA THR A 481 -31.33 26.01 -13.57
C THR A 481 -30.33 26.48 -12.50
N MET A 482 -30.82 26.93 -11.34
CA MET A 482 -29.97 27.30 -10.21
C MET A 482 -29.36 26.09 -9.45
N PRO A 483 -30.06 24.96 -9.22
CA PRO A 483 -29.45 23.80 -8.59
C PRO A 483 -28.24 23.29 -9.38
N GLY A 484 -27.11 23.17 -8.69
CA GLY A 484 -25.83 22.79 -9.30
C GLY A 484 -24.86 23.94 -9.51
N MET A 485 -25.28 25.20 -9.33
CA MET A 485 -24.41 26.39 -9.50
C MET A 485 -23.31 26.55 -8.44
N LYS A 486 -23.26 25.69 -7.40
CA LYS A 486 -22.04 25.51 -6.59
C LYS A 486 -20.83 25.07 -7.43
N ARG A 487 -21.08 24.52 -8.62
CA ARG A 487 -20.04 24.03 -9.53
C ARG A 487 -19.39 25.15 -10.34
N ASP A 488 -19.88 26.38 -10.21
CA ASP A 488 -19.50 27.51 -11.07
C ASP A 488 -18.13 28.12 -10.74
N CYS A 489 -17.43 27.53 -9.78
CA CYS A 489 -16.03 27.76 -9.44
C CYS A 489 -15.09 26.69 -10.04
N GLY A 490 -15.60 25.86 -10.95
CA GLY A 490 -14.89 24.73 -11.53
C GLY A 490 -13.60 25.09 -12.25
N GLY A 491 -13.57 26.23 -12.94
CA GLY A 491 -12.38 26.73 -13.62
C GLY A 491 -11.25 27.07 -12.66
N ALA A 492 -11.55 27.88 -11.62
CA ALA A 492 -10.60 28.18 -10.56
C ALA A 492 -10.14 26.92 -9.80
N ALA A 493 -11.04 25.98 -9.51
CA ALA A 493 -10.71 24.74 -8.82
C ALA A 493 -9.77 23.85 -9.66
N ALA A 494 -10.01 23.77 -10.97
CA ALA A 494 -9.16 23.04 -11.90
C ALA A 494 -7.75 23.66 -11.99
N ILE A 495 -7.67 24.99 -12.10
CA ILE A 495 -6.40 25.71 -12.12
C ILE A 495 -5.64 25.52 -10.81
N LEU A 496 -6.30 25.57 -9.65
CA LEU A 496 -5.65 25.34 -8.36
C LEU A 496 -5.04 23.93 -8.26
N GLY A 497 -5.82 22.92 -8.68
CA GLY A 497 -5.36 21.52 -8.71
C GLY A 497 -4.21 21.29 -9.70
N ALA A 498 -4.28 21.90 -10.88
CA ALA A 498 -3.24 21.83 -11.91
C ALA A 498 -1.96 22.53 -11.47
N PHE A 499 -2.07 23.76 -10.94
CA PHE A 499 -0.94 24.57 -10.49
C PHE A 499 -0.16 23.83 -9.40
N ARG A 500 -0.87 23.29 -8.41
CA ARG A 500 -0.27 22.43 -7.37
C ARG A 500 0.53 21.29 -7.98
N ALA A 501 -0.05 20.57 -8.94
CA ALA A 501 0.60 19.42 -9.53
C ALA A 501 1.79 19.82 -10.40
N ALA A 502 1.67 20.87 -11.22
CA ALA A 502 2.70 21.37 -12.12
C ALA A 502 3.94 21.85 -11.35
N VAL A 503 3.77 22.70 -10.33
CA VAL A 503 4.89 23.22 -9.53
C VAL A 503 5.61 22.09 -8.79
N LYS A 504 4.88 21.10 -8.27
CA LYS A 504 5.49 19.91 -7.65
C LYS A 504 6.31 19.03 -8.60
N GLN A 505 6.05 19.11 -9.91
CA GLN A 505 6.80 18.38 -10.94
C GLN A 505 7.85 19.27 -11.63
N GLY A 506 8.36 20.30 -10.93
CA GLY A 506 9.47 21.11 -11.42
C GLY A 506 9.11 21.89 -12.68
N PHE A 507 8.06 22.71 -12.63
CA PHE A 507 7.71 23.59 -13.75
C PHE A 507 8.85 24.61 -14.00
N ARG A 508 9.28 24.75 -15.26
CA ARG A 508 10.52 25.42 -15.66
C ARG A 508 10.38 26.89 -16.03
N ASP A 509 9.19 27.32 -16.43
CA ASP A 509 8.89 28.70 -16.81
C ASP A 509 8.13 29.44 -15.70
N ASN A 510 7.94 30.75 -15.84
CA ASN A 510 7.10 31.49 -14.90
C ASN A 510 5.66 31.03 -15.07
N LEU A 511 5.03 30.62 -13.97
CA LEU A 511 3.64 30.18 -13.96
C LEU A 511 2.86 30.95 -12.90
N HIS A 512 1.80 31.60 -13.34
CA HIS A 512 0.87 32.31 -12.47
C HIS A 512 -0.50 31.65 -12.52
N ALA A 513 -1.10 31.39 -11.35
CA ALA A 513 -2.49 31.01 -11.24
C ALA A 513 -3.30 32.18 -10.66
N VAL A 514 -4.19 32.76 -11.47
CA VAL A 514 -5.05 33.90 -11.14
C VAL A 514 -6.46 33.40 -10.89
N PHE A 515 -7.01 33.68 -9.71
CA PHE A 515 -8.33 33.21 -9.28
C PHE A 515 -9.28 34.41 -9.15
N CYS A 516 -10.33 34.43 -9.97
CA CYS A 516 -11.35 35.47 -9.96
C CYS A 516 -12.52 35.02 -9.08
N LEU A 517 -12.46 35.30 -7.78
CA LEU A 517 -13.40 34.76 -6.78
C LEU A 517 -14.53 35.75 -6.50
N ALA A 518 -15.77 35.33 -6.69
CA ALA A 518 -16.95 36.09 -6.29
C ALA A 518 -18.13 35.15 -6.02
N GLU A 519 -19.17 35.64 -5.36
CA GLU A 519 -20.49 35.01 -5.37
C GLU A 519 -21.44 35.96 -6.11
N ASN A 520 -22.15 35.46 -7.12
CA ASN A 520 -23.13 36.26 -7.86
C ASN A 520 -24.47 36.20 -7.13
N SER A 521 -24.63 37.09 -6.14
CA SER A 521 -25.77 37.09 -5.22
C SER A 521 -26.81 38.16 -5.56
N VAL A 522 -28.03 37.98 -5.05
CA VAL A 522 -29.11 38.98 -5.12
C VAL A 522 -29.13 39.81 -3.85
N GLY A 523 -29.14 41.13 -3.98
CA GLY A 523 -29.25 42.05 -2.84
C GLY A 523 -29.38 43.51 -3.29
N PRO A 524 -29.57 44.45 -2.35
CA PRO A 524 -29.71 45.88 -2.68
C PRO A 524 -28.51 46.47 -3.44
N ASN A 525 -27.32 45.90 -3.21
CA ASN A 525 -26.08 46.29 -3.86
C ASN A 525 -25.78 45.53 -5.15
N ALA A 526 -26.66 44.60 -5.57
CA ALA A 526 -26.46 43.82 -6.78
C ALA A 526 -26.34 44.72 -8.01
N THR A 527 -25.45 44.32 -8.91
CA THR A 527 -25.37 44.88 -10.25
C THR A 527 -26.69 44.70 -10.95
N ARG A 528 -27.13 45.75 -11.65
CA ARG A 528 -28.39 45.80 -12.36
C ARG A 528 -28.14 45.66 -13.85
N PRO A 529 -29.08 45.08 -14.61
CA PRO A 529 -29.21 45.45 -16.01
C PRO A 529 -29.26 46.99 -16.12
N ASP A 530 -28.60 47.54 -17.12
CA ASP A 530 -28.34 48.96 -17.39
C ASP A 530 -27.18 49.61 -16.59
N ASP A 531 -26.62 48.94 -15.58
CA ASP A 531 -25.38 49.45 -14.94
C ASP A 531 -24.23 49.42 -15.97
N ILE A 532 -23.34 50.42 -15.92
CA ILE A 532 -22.10 50.45 -16.71
C ILE A 532 -20.91 50.26 -15.75
N HIS A 533 -20.12 49.22 -15.98
CA HIS A 533 -18.88 48.99 -15.25
C HIS A 533 -17.65 49.43 -16.05
N LEU A 534 -16.71 50.10 -15.38
CA LEU A 534 -15.36 50.28 -15.87
C LEU A 534 -14.51 49.09 -15.43
N LEU A 535 -14.09 48.25 -16.38
CA LEU A 535 -13.27 47.06 -16.10
C LEU A 535 -11.78 47.42 -16.00
N TYR A 536 -10.98 46.47 -15.50
CA TYR A 536 -9.53 46.63 -15.30
C TYR A 536 -8.76 46.89 -16.60
N SER A 537 -9.30 46.40 -17.72
CA SER A 537 -8.83 46.74 -19.07
C SER A 537 -8.84 48.25 -19.36
N GLY A 538 -9.69 49.03 -18.69
CA GLY A 538 -10.00 50.42 -18.99
C GLY A 538 -11.25 50.59 -19.87
N LYS A 539 -11.85 49.48 -20.34
CA LYS A 539 -13.08 49.49 -21.15
C LYS A 539 -14.33 49.56 -20.28
N THR A 540 -15.36 50.21 -20.79
CA THR A 540 -16.69 50.31 -20.19
C THR A 540 -17.62 49.24 -20.73
N VAL A 541 -18.37 48.59 -19.84
CA VAL A 541 -19.30 47.50 -20.19
C VAL A 541 -20.68 47.80 -19.63
N GLU A 542 -21.66 47.95 -20.51
CA GLU A 542 -23.08 48.02 -20.19
C GLU A 542 -23.60 46.61 -19.87
N ILE A 543 -24.13 46.41 -18.66
CA ILE A 543 -24.65 45.12 -18.25
C ILE A 543 -26.07 44.99 -18.76
N ASN A 544 -26.32 44.06 -19.68
CA ASN A 544 -27.68 43.73 -20.12
C ASN A 544 -28.16 42.39 -19.55
N ASN A 545 -27.27 41.60 -18.93
CA ASN A 545 -27.62 40.36 -18.25
C ASN A 545 -26.64 40.06 -17.11
N THR A 546 -27.11 40.03 -15.86
CA THR A 546 -26.25 39.78 -14.69
C THR A 546 -25.88 38.31 -14.51
N ASP A 547 -26.51 37.41 -15.26
CA ASP A 547 -26.20 35.97 -15.36
C ASP A 547 -25.08 35.67 -16.38
N ALA A 548 -24.51 36.74 -16.98
CA ALA A 548 -23.31 36.68 -17.80
C ALA A 548 -22.13 37.31 -17.04
N GLU A 549 -21.96 36.90 -15.79
CA GLU A 549 -20.99 37.42 -14.82
C GLU A 549 -19.58 36.83 -15.01
N GLY A 550 -19.49 35.55 -15.38
CA GLY A 550 -18.21 34.85 -15.48
C GLY A 550 -17.21 35.52 -16.41
N ARG A 551 -17.69 36.05 -17.54
CA ARG A 551 -16.85 36.77 -18.51
C ARG A 551 -16.40 38.14 -18.01
N LEU A 552 -17.17 38.79 -17.13
CA LEU A 552 -16.79 40.07 -16.51
C LEU A 552 -15.64 39.86 -15.53
N VAL A 553 -15.72 38.83 -14.69
CA VAL A 553 -14.67 38.54 -13.72
C VAL A 553 -13.40 38.05 -14.41
N LEU A 554 -13.53 37.25 -15.47
CA LEU A 554 -12.39 36.78 -16.26
C LEU A 554 -11.74 37.91 -17.07
N ALA A 555 -12.51 38.83 -17.63
CA ALA A 555 -11.99 39.99 -18.33
C ALA A 555 -11.02 40.80 -17.47
N ASP A 556 -11.36 41.02 -16.20
CA ASP A 556 -10.46 41.64 -15.22
C ASP A 556 -9.22 40.78 -14.95
N GLY A 557 -9.40 39.46 -14.78
CA GLY A 557 -8.31 38.51 -14.54
C GLY A 557 -7.30 38.40 -15.69
N VAL A 558 -7.76 38.29 -16.95
CA VAL A 558 -6.89 38.24 -18.13
C VAL A 558 -6.21 39.58 -18.39
N SER A 559 -6.90 40.69 -18.11
CA SER A 559 -6.30 42.03 -18.20
C SER A 559 -5.17 42.19 -17.19
N TYR A 560 -5.37 41.70 -15.96
CA TYR A 560 -4.32 41.69 -14.93
C TYR A 560 -3.15 40.78 -15.31
N ALA A 561 -3.43 39.59 -15.83
CA ALA A 561 -2.38 38.68 -16.33
C ALA A 561 -1.55 39.32 -17.45
N CYS A 562 -2.19 40.06 -18.35
CA CYS A 562 -1.50 40.77 -19.43
C CYS A 562 -0.70 41.98 -18.91
N LYS A 563 -1.30 42.86 -18.11
CA LYS A 563 -0.72 44.17 -17.74
C LYS A 563 0.28 44.09 -16.59
N ASP A 564 -0.02 43.30 -15.56
CA ASP A 564 0.74 43.29 -14.30
C ASP A 564 1.72 42.11 -14.24
N LEU A 565 1.34 40.96 -14.81
CA LEU A 565 2.17 39.76 -14.80
C LEU A 565 3.05 39.64 -16.07
N GLY A 566 2.74 40.40 -17.12
CA GLY A 566 3.50 40.36 -18.38
C GLY A 566 3.47 38.97 -19.03
N ALA A 567 2.36 38.25 -18.92
CA ALA A 567 2.23 36.91 -19.46
C ALA A 567 2.35 36.90 -20.99
N ASP A 568 3.11 35.95 -21.55
CA ASP A 568 3.21 35.66 -22.98
C ASP A 568 2.08 34.74 -23.46
N ILE A 569 1.63 33.85 -22.55
CA ILE A 569 0.55 32.89 -22.77
C ILE A 569 -0.49 33.07 -21.67
N ILE A 570 -1.73 33.38 -22.04
CA ILE A 570 -2.86 33.48 -21.12
C ILE A 570 -3.87 32.39 -21.48
N LEU A 571 -4.03 31.42 -20.56
CA LEU A 571 -5.10 30.43 -20.65
C LEU A 571 -6.14 30.74 -19.59
N ASP A 572 -7.39 30.95 -19.99
CA ASP A 572 -8.50 31.07 -19.06
C ASP A 572 -9.44 29.86 -19.11
N MET A 573 -9.93 29.44 -17.95
CA MET A 573 -10.78 28.26 -17.80
C MET A 573 -12.02 28.59 -16.96
N ALA A 574 -13.18 28.23 -17.49
CA ALA A 574 -14.45 28.66 -16.90
C ALA A 574 -15.60 27.71 -17.18
N THR A 575 -16.49 27.57 -16.21
CA THR A 575 -17.84 27.03 -16.42
C THR A 575 -18.71 28.17 -16.99
N LEU A 576 -18.52 28.52 -18.26
CA LEU A 576 -18.94 29.84 -18.74
C LEU A 576 -20.35 29.86 -19.32
N THR A 577 -20.69 28.91 -20.19
CA THR A 577 -21.95 28.98 -20.93
C THR A 577 -22.71 27.65 -20.95
N GLY A 578 -24.05 27.72 -20.79
CA GLY A 578 -24.90 26.57 -21.08
C GLY A 578 -24.83 26.13 -22.55
N ALA A 579 -24.47 27.05 -23.45
CA ALA A 579 -24.32 26.78 -24.88
C ALA A 579 -23.14 25.86 -25.19
N GLN A 580 -22.10 25.81 -24.35
CA GLN A 580 -21.00 24.86 -24.53
C GLN A 580 -21.53 23.43 -24.54
N GLY A 581 -22.42 23.09 -23.61
CA GLY A 581 -23.03 21.76 -23.53
C GLY A 581 -23.91 21.41 -24.73
N ILE A 582 -24.41 22.41 -25.47
CA ILE A 582 -25.16 22.22 -26.72
C ILE A 582 -24.18 22.01 -27.88
N ALA A 583 -23.11 22.82 -27.94
CA ALA A 583 -22.14 22.80 -29.04
C ALA A 583 -21.21 21.58 -29.01
N THR A 584 -20.57 21.30 -27.87
CA THR A 584 -19.55 20.23 -27.75
C THR A 584 -19.97 19.09 -26.83
N GLY A 585 -21.12 19.21 -26.16
CA GLY A 585 -21.67 18.14 -25.33
C GLY A 585 -21.09 18.08 -23.91
N LYS A 586 -21.35 16.96 -23.23
CA LYS A 586 -21.05 16.79 -21.79
C LYS A 586 -19.62 16.34 -21.48
N TYR A 587 -18.89 15.86 -22.48
CA TYR A 587 -17.57 15.25 -22.28
C TYR A 587 -16.44 16.09 -22.84
N HIS A 588 -16.73 16.96 -23.81
CA HIS A 588 -15.74 17.81 -24.46
C HIS A 588 -15.89 19.24 -23.97
N ALA A 589 -14.83 19.79 -23.40
CA ALA A 589 -14.71 21.23 -23.25
C ALA A 589 -14.66 21.90 -24.61
N ALA A 590 -15.12 23.13 -24.66
CA ALA A 590 -14.99 23.97 -25.83
C ALA A 590 -13.71 24.81 -25.72
N VAL A 591 -12.85 24.74 -26.74
CA VAL A 591 -11.68 25.64 -26.85
C VAL A 591 -11.95 26.74 -27.86
N LEU A 592 -11.54 27.95 -27.53
CA LEU A 592 -11.52 29.11 -28.42
C LEU A 592 -10.18 29.83 -28.24
N THR A 593 -9.44 30.08 -29.31
CA THR A 593 -8.08 30.64 -29.21
C THR A 593 -7.74 31.48 -30.43
N ASN A 594 -6.82 32.43 -30.26
CA ASN A 594 -6.23 33.21 -31.35
C ASN A 594 -5.13 32.45 -32.11
N SER A 595 -4.81 31.20 -31.75
CA SER A 595 -3.75 30.41 -32.37
C SER A 595 -4.22 29.02 -32.80
N ALA A 596 -4.14 28.72 -34.10
CA ALA A 596 -4.47 27.41 -34.65
C ALA A 596 -3.57 26.28 -34.10
N GLU A 597 -2.31 26.58 -33.79
CA GLU A 597 -1.39 25.63 -33.17
C GLU A 597 -1.88 25.22 -31.77
N TRP A 598 -2.26 26.20 -30.95
CA TRP A 598 -2.76 25.95 -29.60
C TRP A 598 -4.14 25.29 -29.60
N GLU A 599 -4.97 25.57 -30.60
CA GLU A 599 -6.24 24.87 -30.80
C GLU A 599 -6.01 23.36 -31.00
N ALA A 600 -5.14 23.01 -31.94
CA ALA A 600 -4.77 21.63 -32.22
C ALA A 600 -4.10 20.96 -31.01
N ALA A 601 -3.23 21.71 -30.31
CA ALA A 601 -2.58 21.25 -29.09
C ALA A 601 -3.59 20.90 -28.00
N CYS A 602 -4.60 21.75 -27.73
CA CYS A 602 -5.64 21.46 -26.74
C CYS A 602 -6.42 20.19 -27.07
N VAL A 603 -6.79 19.98 -28.34
CA VAL A 603 -7.50 18.76 -28.77
C VAL A 603 -6.62 17.52 -28.57
N LYS A 604 -5.34 17.59 -28.95
CA LYS A 604 -4.39 16.48 -28.80
C LYS A 604 -4.11 16.17 -27.33
N ALA A 605 -3.88 17.19 -26.49
CA ALA A 605 -3.72 17.04 -25.04
C ALA A 605 -4.95 16.39 -24.41
N GLY A 606 -6.15 16.87 -24.75
CA GLY A 606 -7.40 16.31 -24.23
C GLY A 606 -7.58 14.83 -24.60
N ARG A 607 -7.20 14.42 -25.82
CA ARG A 607 -7.18 13.01 -26.22
C ARG A 607 -6.13 12.20 -25.46
N LYS A 608 -4.96 12.76 -25.14
CA LYS A 608 -3.88 12.06 -24.41
C LYS A 608 -4.18 11.92 -22.92
N CYS A 609 -4.86 12.88 -22.28
CA CYS A 609 -5.13 12.86 -20.83
C CYS A 609 -6.56 12.43 -20.46
N GLY A 610 -7.49 12.39 -21.41
CA GLY A 610 -8.89 12.03 -21.19
C GLY A 610 -9.81 13.18 -20.79
N ASP A 611 -9.29 14.40 -20.59
CA ASP A 611 -10.09 15.63 -20.46
C ASP A 611 -10.32 16.22 -21.85
N LEU A 612 -11.31 15.68 -22.57
CA LEU A 612 -11.51 15.93 -24.00
C LEU A 612 -11.85 17.39 -24.30
N VAL A 613 -11.39 17.85 -25.47
CA VAL A 613 -11.58 19.23 -25.94
C VAL A 613 -12.00 19.21 -27.41
N HIS A 614 -12.86 20.15 -27.82
CA HIS A 614 -13.24 20.38 -29.21
C HIS A 614 -13.29 21.88 -29.51
N PRO A 615 -12.81 22.33 -30.69
CA PRO A 615 -12.77 23.74 -31.03
C PRO A 615 -14.15 24.35 -31.30
N LEU A 616 -14.26 25.63 -30.96
CA LEU A 616 -15.30 26.56 -31.37
C LEU A 616 -14.81 27.45 -32.52
N VAL A 617 -15.72 28.20 -33.13
CA VAL A 617 -15.36 29.11 -34.23
C VAL A 617 -14.74 30.40 -33.68
N TYR A 618 -13.44 30.60 -33.91
CA TYR A 618 -12.76 31.87 -33.67
C TYR A 618 -12.94 32.81 -34.86
N CYS A 619 -13.81 33.80 -34.73
CA CYS A 619 -14.08 34.81 -35.77
C CYS A 619 -14.53 36.14 -35.14
N PRO A 620 -13.60 36.90 -34.51
CA PRO A 620 -13.92 38.16 -33.86
C PRO A 620 -14.70 39.15 -34.74
N GLU A 621 -14.35 39.23 -36.03
CA GLU A 621 -14.92 40.15 -37.00
C GLU A 621 -16.40 39.88 -37.34
N LEU A 622 -16.90 38.65 -37.14
CA LEU A 622 -18.31 38.30 -37.36
C LEU A 622 -19.12 38.22 -36.07
N HIS A 623 -18.48 37.88 -34.95
CA HIS A 623 -19.17 37.59 -33.69
C HIS A 623 -19.13 38.76 -32.69
N PHE A 624 -18.12 39.64 -32.75
CA PHE A 624 -17.97 40.67 -31.71
C PHE A 624 -19.00 41.81 -31.82
N SER A 625 -19.59 42.02 -32.99
CA SER A 625 -20.69 42.99 -33.18
C SER A 625 -21.92 42.69 -32.33
N GLU A 626 -22.08 41.45 -31.86
CA GLU A 626 -23.13 41.03 -30.92
C GLU A 626 -23.11 41.80 -29.60
N PHE A 627 -21.98 42.41 -29.24
CA PHE A 627 -21.80 43.18 -28.02
C PHE A 627 -21.94 44.69 -28.20
N THR A 628 -22.49 45.16 -29.31
CA THR A 628 -22.64 46.61 -29.56
C THR A 628 -23.46 47.29 -28.46
N SER A 629 -22.91 48.37 -27.90
CA SER A 629 -23.60 49.28 -26.97
C SER A 629 -23.71 50.67 -27.58
N ALA A 630 -24.76 51.41 -27.20
CA ALA A 630 -24.94 52.80 -27.58
C ALA A 630 -24.26 53.78 -26.60
N VAL A 631 -23.88 53.31 -25.40
CA VAL A 631 -23.48 54.16 -24.26
C VAL A 631 -22.20 53.70 -23.55
N ALA A 632 -21.69 52.51 -23.89
CA ALA A 632 -20.45 51.94 -23.39
C ALA A 632 -19.63 51.35 -24.56
N ASP A 633 -18.41 50.90 -24.30
CA ASP A 633 -17.59 50.25 -25.33
C ASP A 633 -18.22 48.94 -25.81
N MET A 634 -18.93 48.23 -24.92
CA MET A 634 -19.64 46.99 -25.25
C MET A 634 -20.73 46.63 -24.23
N LYS A 635 -21.57 45.65 -24.56
CA LYS A 635 -22.47 44.93 -23.65
C LYS A 635 -21.85 43.64 -23.16
N ASN A 636 -22.32 43.09 -22.04
CA ASN A 636 -21.81 41.81 -21.53
C ASN A 636 -22.50 40.57 -22.14
N SER A 637 -23.74 40.65 -22.59
CA SER A 637 -24.45 39.55 -23.26
C SER A 637 -24.78 39.89 -24.71
N VAL A 638 -24.72 38.86 -25.56
CA VAL A 638 -25.02 38.93 -27.00
C VAL A 638 -26.44 39.40 -27.27
N ALA A 639 -26.64 40.09 -28.39
CA ALA A 639 -27.96 40.49 -28.88
C ALA A 639 -28.73 39.29 -29.46
N ASP A 640 -28.08 38.46 -30.28
CA ASP A 640 -28.61 37.22 -30.80
C ASP A 640 -27.99 36.00 -30.09
N ARG A 641 -28.83 35.18 -29.46
CA ARG A 641 -28.39 33.97 -28.74
C ARG A 641 -28.20 32.76 -29.66
N ASP A 642 -28.64 32.83 -30.91
CA ASP A 642 -28.47 31.78 -31.91
C ASP A 642 -27.14 31.93 -32.68
N ASN A 643 -26.45 33.06 -32.53
CA ASN A 643 -25.17 33.34 -33.19
C ASN A 643 -23.96 32.95 -32.30
N SER A 644 -23.67 31.65 -32.22
CA SER A 644 -22.45 31.10 -31.59
C SER A 644 -22.14 31.63 -30.16
N PRO A 645 -23.10 31.60 -29.22
CA PRO A 645 -23.00 32.28 -27.93
C PRO A 645 -21.80 31.88 -27.06
N SER A 646 -21.30 30.64 -27.17
CA SER A 646 -20.07 30.22 -26.47
C SER A 646 -18.82 30.88 -27.04
N SER A 647 -18.74 31.01 -28.38
CA SER A 647 -17.63 31.70 -29.04
C SER A 647 -17.65 33.18 -28.69
N CYS A 648 -18.83 33.81 -28.73
CA CYS A 648 -19.00 35.21 -28.32
C CYS A 648 -18.57 35.43 -26.86
N ALA A 649 -18.91 34.50 -25.95
CA ALA A 649 -18.53 34.61 -24.54
C ALA A 649 -17.00 34.63 -24.33
N GLY A 650 -16.26 33.79 -25.05
CA GLY A 650 -14.80 33.84 -25.06
C GLY A 650 -14.28 35.12 -25.69
N LEU A 651 -14.84 35.55 -26.84
CA LEU A 651 -14.42 36.79 -27.51
C LEU A 651 -14.63 38.04 -26.66
N PHE A 652 -15.66 38.07 -25.81
CA PHE A 652 -15.80 39.12 -24.80
C PHE A 652 -14.55 39.22 -23.93
N ILE A 653 -14.06 38.09 -23.39
CA ILE A 653 -12.86 38.01 -22.55
C ILE A 653 -11.62 38.47 -23.33
N ALA A 654 -11.40 37.94 -24.53
CA ALA A 654 -10.28 38.34 -25.39
C ALA A 654 -10.28 39.83 -25.74
N SER A 655 -11.45 40.45 -25.89
CA SER A 655 -11.52 41.87 -26.19
C SER A 655 -10.85 42.73 -25.12
N HIS A 656 -10.73 42.25 -23.88
CA HIS A 656 -10.12 43.00 -22.76
C HIS A 656 -8.59 42.93 -22.73
N ILE A 657 -7.98 41.99 -23.44
CA ILE A 657 -6.54 41.98 -23.76
C ILE A 657 -6.24 42.62 -25.13
N GLY A 658 -7.20 42.58 -26.05
CA GLY A 658 -7.08 43.07 -27.43
C GLY A 658 -6.94 41.93 -28.42
N PHE A 659 -7.67 41.96 -29.53
CA PHE A 659 -7.61 40.91 -30.56
C PHE A 659 -6.30 40.93 -31.37
N ASP A 660 -5.59 42.04 -31.33
CA ASP A 660 -4.27 42.28 -31.92
C ASP A 660 -3.11 42.02 -30.95
N TRP A 661 -3.41 41.56 -29.74
CA TRP A 661 -2.39 41.22 -28.75
C TRP A 661 -1.46 40.11 -29.28
N PRO A 662 -0.13 40.28 -29.25
CA PRO A 662 0.81 39.39 -29.92
C PRO A 662 1.05 38.05 -29.19
N GLY A 663 0.58 37.92 -27.95
CA GLY A 663 0.71 36.69 -27.18
C GLY A 663 -0.32 35.63 -27.57
N VAL A 664 -0.26 34.49 -26.88
CA VAL A 664 -1.19 33.38 -27.11
C VAL A 664 -2.30 33.42 -26.08
N TRP A 665 -3.55 33.46 -26.53
CA TRP A 665 -4.72 33.39 -25.68
C TRP A 665 -5.53 32.12 -25.95
N VAL A 666 -5.87 31.38 -24.89
CA VAL A 666 -6.66 30.15 -24.96
C VAL A 666 -7.80 30.23 -23.94
N HIS A 667 -9.03 30.22 -24.43
CA HIS A 667 -10.23 30.10 -23.60
C HIS A 667 -10.75 28.66 -23.60
N LEU A 668 -11.02 28.13 -22.41
CA LEU A 668 -11.63 26.82 -22.20
C LEU A 668 -12.96 26.95 -21.46
N ASP A 669 -14.08 26.73 -22.17
CA ASP A 669 -15.40 26.58 -21.56
C ASP A 669 -15.61 25.11 -21.18
N ILE A 670 -15.72 24.88 -19.87
CA ILE A 670 -15.81 23.56 -19.22
C ILE A 670 -17.16 23.35 -18.50
N ALA A 671 -18.19 24.13 -18.83
CA ALA A 671 -19.47 24.16 -18.12
C ALA A 671 -20.11 22.77 -17.90
N ALA A 672 -20.20 21.95 -18.95
CA ALA A 672 -20.78 20.61 -18.88
C ALA A 672 -19.76 19.53 -18.42
N PRO A 673 -18.50 19.50 -18.89
CA PRO A 673 -17.50 18.51 -18.45
C PRO A 673 -17.13 18.53 -16.97
N VAL A 674 -17.35 19.66 -16.27
CA VAL A 674 -17.02 19.81 -14.84
C VAL A 674 -17.78 18.82 -13.93
N HIS A 675 -18.89 18.23 -14.40
CA HIS A 675 -19.67 17.28 -13.63
C HIS A 675 -20.20 16.10 -14.44
N ALA A 676 -20.41 14.96 -13.77
CA ALA A 676 -21.04 13.78 -14.31
C ALA A 676 -22.12 13.29 -13.34
N GLY A 677 -23.39 13.46 -13.74
CA GLY A 677 -24.52 13.33 -12.82
C GLY A 677 -24.40 14.34 -11.68
N GLU A 678 -24.53 13.86 -10.44
CA GLU A 678 -24.50 14.69 -9.23
C GLU A 678 -23.10 14.96 -8.65
N ARG A 679 -22.03 14.59 -9.38
CA ARG A 679 -20.66 14.66 -8.87
C ARG A 679 -19.74 15.44 -9.80
N ALA A 680 -18.90 16.27 -9.20
CA ALA A 680 -17.78 16.90 -9.87
C ALA A 680 -16.83 15.85 -10.46
N THR A 681 -16.27 16.16 -11.62
CA THR A 681 -15.28 15.32 -12.29
C THR A 681 -13.86 15.70 -11.90
N GLY A 682 -13.60 16.97 -11.55
CA GLY A 682 -12.24 17.52 -11.45
C GLY A 682 -11.60 17.74 -12.82
N PHE A 683 -12.40 17.95 -13.86
CA PHE A 683 -11.97 18.21 -15.23
C PHE A 683 -11.04 19.44 -15.28
N GLY A 684 -10.07 19.44 -16.19
CA GLY A 684 -9.17 20.56 -16.46
C GLY A 684 -7.78 20.37 -15.86
N VAL A 685 -7.67 19.69 -14.71
CA VAL A 685 -6.37 19.40 -14.08
C VAL A 685 -5.46 18.58 -14.99
N ALA A 686 -5.98 17.47 -15.52
CA ALA A 686 -5.20 16.58 -16.38
C ALA A 686 -4.91 17.24 -17.75
N LEU A 687 -5.81 18.09 -18.23
CA LEU A 687 -5.64 18.86 -19.45
C LEU A 687 -4.48 19.85 -19.35
N LEU A 688 -4.42 20.65 -18.29
CA LEU A 688 -3.35 21.63 -18.10
C LEU A 688 -1.98 20.97 -17.92
N LEU A 689 -1.93 19.88 -17.14
CA LEU A 689 -0.70 19.10 -16.95
C LEU A 689 -0.20 18.49 -18.26
N ALA A 690 -1.10 18.01 -19.13
CA ALA A 690 -0.70 17.50 -20.43
C ALA A 690 -0.30 18.64 -21.38
N LEU A 691 -1.12 19.68 -21.50
CA LEU A 691 -0.90 20.79 -22.42
C LEU A 691 0.45 21.48 -22.17
N PHE A 692 0.78 21.75 -20.91
CA PHE A 692 2.04 22.39 -20.51
C PHE A 692 3.10 21.39 -20.04
N GLY A 693 2.94 20.10 -20.32
CA GLY A 693 3.85 19.05 -19.86
C GLY A 693 5.31 19.24 -20.30
N ARG A 694 5.55 19.92 -21.43
CA ARG A 694 6.91 20.30 -21.90
C ARG A 694 7.65 21.25 -20.97
N ALA A 695 6.92 22.08 -20.23
CA ALA A 695 7.50 22.97 -19.24
C ALA A 695 7.81 22.24 -17.92
N SER A 696 7.59 20.93 -17.82
CA SER A 696 7.94 20.13 -16.64
C SER A 696 9.20 19.29 -16.88
N GLU A 697 9.92 19.00 -15.81
CA GLU A 697 11.03 18.04 -15.79
C GLU A 697 10.59 16.58 -15.89
N ASP A 698 9.29 16.31 -15.73
CA ASP A 698 8.76 14.95 -15.65
C ASP A 698 8.64 14.27 -17.03
N PRO A 699 9.25 13.09 -17.23
CA PRO A 699 9.20 12.38 -18.52
C PRO A 699 7.79 11.97 -18.96
N LEU A 700 6.88 11.67 -18.02
CA LEU A 700 5.51 11.26 -18.35
C LEU A 700 4.70 12.46 -18.84
N LEU A 701 4.84 13.64 -18.22
CA LEU A 701 4.18 14.87 -18.69
C LEU A 701 4.70 15.29 -20.06
N ASN A 702 6.01 15.17 -20.29
CA ASN A 702 6.62 15.38 -21.61
C ASN A 702 6.04 14.43 -22.68
N LEU A 703 5.80 13.15 -22.35
CA LEU A 703 5.23 12.16 -23.26
C LEU A 703 3.78 12.46 -23.68
N VAL A 704 2.97 13.01 -22.77
CA VAL A 704 1.56 13.32 -23.07
C VAL A 704 1.36 14.72 -23.65
N SER A 705 2.42 15.54 -23.69
CA SER A 705 2.34 16.91 -24.16
C SER A 705 2.25 17.00 -25.69
N PRO A 706 1.34 17.84 -26.23
CA PRO A 706 1.10 17.90 -27.66
C PRO A 706 2.12 18.78 -28.41
N LEU A 707 2.75 19.75 -27.74
CA LEU A 707 3.63 20.76 -28.34
C LEU A 707 5.06 20.21 -28.49
N GLY A 708 5.70 20.50 -29.63
CA GLY A 708 7.12 20.16 -29.91
C GLY A 708 7.42 18.73 -30.36
N CYS A 709 6.42 17.95 -30.80
CA CYS A 709 6.67 16.68 -31.50
C CYS A 709 6.59 16.87 -33.02
N GLU A 710 7.73 17.04 -33.69
CA GLU A 710 7.80 17.07 -35.17
C GLU A 710 7.56 15.67 -35.79
N GLU A 711 7.59 14.59 -35.00
CA GLU A 711 7.52 13.20 -35.51
C GLU A 711 6.11 12.60 -35.61
N ASP A 712 5.07 13.23 -35.04
CA ASP A 712 3.73 12.62 -34.98
C ASP A 712 2.95 12.68 -36.30
N ALA A 713 3.44 13.37 -37.33
CA ALA A 713 2.78 13.45 -38.64
C ALA A 713 2.82 12.12 -39.42
N GLN A 714 3.62 11.13 -38.99
CA GLN A 714 3.71 9.81 -39.64
C GLN A 714 3.07 8.66 -38.85
N GLU A 715 2.72 8.84 -37.57
CA GLU A 715 2.12 7.77 -36.75
C GLU A 715 0.58 7.73 -36.78
N GLU A 716 -0.09 8.76 -37.33
CA GLU A 716 -1.56 8.88 -37.27
C GLU A 716 -2.34 7.83 -38.07
N ASP A 717 -1.67 7.02 -38.91
CA ASP A 717 -2.32 6.00 -39.75
C ASP A 717 -1.87 4.55 -39.48
N SER A 718 -1.11 4.31 -38.41
CA SER A 718 -0.91 2.92 -37.96
C SER A 718 -2.17 2.44 -37.25
N GLU A 719 -2.96 1.59 -37.93
CA GLU A 719 -4.04 0.83 -37.30
C GLU A 719 -3.50 0.12 -36.06
N ARG A 720 -3.69 0.71 -34.87
CA ARG A 720 -3.46 0.01 -33.60
C ARG A 720 -4.25 -1.28 -33.66
N ASP A 721 -3.56 -2.41 -33.54
CA ASP A 721 -4.07 -3.75 -33.73
C ASP A 721 -5.38 -3.95 -32.93
N SER A 722 -6.51 -3.75 -33.62
CA SER A 722 -7.85 -3.51 -33.02
C SER A 722 -8.46 -4.75 -32.35
N LYS A 723 -7.64 -5.78 -32.13
CA LYS A 723 -7.99 -7.10 -31.58
C LYS A 723 -7.61 -7.28 -30.11
N ARG A 724 -6.78 -6.40 -29.51
CA ARG A 724 -6.37 -6.56 -28.10
C ARG A 724 -7.38 -5.93 -27.13
N ARG A 725 -7.97 -6.76 -26.26
CA ARG A 725 -8.91 -6.33 -25.21
C ARG A 725 -8.12 -5.68 -24.06
N ARG A 726 -8.51 -4.46 -23.68
CA ARG A 726 -7.95 -3.77 -22.49
C ARG A 726 -8.80 -4.09 -21.26
N LEU A 727 -8.13 -4.43 -20.17
CA LEU A 727 -8.75 -4.97 -18.96
C LEU A 727 -8.49 -4.06 -17.74
N VAL A 728 -9.47 -4.03 -16.84
CA VAL A 728 -9.44 -3.29 -15.57
C VAL A 728 -9.93 -4.18 -14.44
#